data_AF-A0A3N9N6H0-F1
#
_entry.id   AF-A0A3N9N6H0-F1
#
_cell.length_a   1.000
_cell.length_b   1.000
_cell.length_c   1.000
_cell.angle_alpha   90.00
_cell.angle_beta   90.00
_cell.angle_gamma   90.00
#
_symmetry.space_group_name_H-M   'P 1'
#
loop_
_entity.id
_entity.type
_entity.pdbx_description
1 polymer ?
#
loop_
_entity_poly.entity_id
_entity_poly.type
_entity_poly.pdbx_seq_one_letter_code
_entity_poly.pdbx_strand_id
1 'polypeptide(L)'
;MEMMLSSRFIIACLGLLIIASTALARVELLESNDRGCSFRYIVEAPSTQTQDSVNSDGQILIWPDVGMNTTDRFVQPVRVLFIALPQGTSPLLSVQSMKSEPAGFGLQGRPPEIRADKESPDEIGAKITGSQDWRGFQLARIEIVLQSGSAVNSTILREIQVNIRFSGEAAAPASYERETKTLPSFAVNGINAVRWWKLQRPLRSLDEQIESWPVFDLYKFAVTTQGVYELSANWLLSNGIDLTGQPVAGIKMFGNGGRLLKKLPSQEVDQGLKEISVLIEDENSNGIFEQNDRILFYGEGLKGFDYANDSYLANWAHQSPFSVENVYWLGLEQGASDGLRMNSLAAALGGMPQSTTTGRVYYDNDVFIYDSYFQSQSETGLIWYATTIDPGQFRTLSLQCEDATGGPGKIKVRTRAQQSAYNIEVKIGENSVIPFGNSEVVQAEIPAGILNSGFNAVQIINNSTSRWNHLNYVELEFERRVSAPSGFVELLAPDAASGFFAYTVEDLGSDGYLFDITDPLHPLVRRGNSFADSSNASQRGRYIALRSDKIDKPVFRGVNRIDESLDYRRLRDPSLEVGIIIITYDDWYDALEPMIDFHRNYKEEPLSAVRVKVGDIFDEFGWGNYDPVAIRNFLKYAYENWRGPSGSAEPPSYVLLVGGGDYDYRNLISSADQNWIPPWNELEVCTDDFYVDFNDSGNDLLDMMSGRWPVQTESEVEAIVNKTIQYAITPLYGPWKNTATFVADDEWKNGYCSEFLHTTESESLINQILPDYFTFRKLYEILYPFRTSATTSRKPDATQDLIETINRGTLLVNYKGHGSEHVWTDEQLFVMDRDYALLDNPRLWPLFVAATCTWGGYDRPNTRCFPELLLAHPTNGAVACIAASRFTFVSQNQELSREFYEELFRPGLETRSSLGHALRTVKPLKDRNSLYHVFGNPVLRLATPEFFAYVSEHDDSLQALSLYNLSGYVSKDAEVQVISVASNDRKTLSLDDPQVWSDFQGVVEARVFDSEDSAAYYWCGDTDRAPYYYGLPGNAIFRGLASVVNGSFNVTFRVPRDIQYGGSNAKVSLYFYGKSDSEPDSSDGIGILRPLRIASAAASEVDSLPPEISIWLEAPSFSSGDQVSQTP
;
A
#
# COMPACT_ATOMS: atom_id res chain seq x y z
N MET A 1 22.27 -44.39 4.39
CA MET A 1 21.25 -44.88 3.44
C MET A 1 19.95 -44.09 3.57
N GLU A 2 19.55 -43.65 4.77
CA GLU A 2 18.42 -42.72 4.98
C GLU A 2 18.65 -41.30 4.42
N MET A 3 19.91 -40.85 4.31
CA MET A 3 20.25 -39.51 3.78
C MET A 3 20.16 -39.38 2.24
N MET A 4 19.99 -40.49 1.51
CA MET A 4 19.80 -40.50 0.04
C MET A 4 18.32 -40.53 -0.38
N LEU A 5 17.40 -40.80 0.56
CA LEU A 5 15.95 -40.80 0.30
C LEU A 5 15.33 -39.41 0.49
N SER A 6 15.82 -38.59 1.42
CA SER A 6 15.34 -37.20 1.61
C SER A 6 15.80 -36.25 0.50
N SER A 7 16.96 -36.49 -0.10
CA SER A 7 17.56 -35.63 -1.12
C SER A 7 16.94 -35.78 -2.51
N ARG A 8 16.33 -36.94 -2.84
CA ARG A 8 15.57 -37.11 -4.09
C ARG A 8 14.19 -36.43 -4.07
N PHE A 9 13.60 -36.25 -2.89
CA PHE A 9 12.32 -35.56 -2.73
C PHE A 9 12.47 -34.04 -2.74
N ILE A 10 13.55 -33.51 -2.16
CA ILE A 10 13.85 -32.07 -2.18
C ILE A 10 14.14 -31.59 -3.61
N ILE A 11 14.82 -32.39 -4.43
CA ILE A 11 15.07 -32.08 -5.84
C ILE A 11 13.77 -32.19 -6.68
N ALA A 12 12.86 -33.09 -6.35
CA ALA A 12 11.54 -33.16 -7.00
C ALA A 12 10.66 -31.93 -6.65
N CYS A 13 10.69 -31.45 -5.41
CA CYS A 13 9.93 -30.25 -5.01
C CYS A 13 10.48 -28.94 -5.60
N LEU A 14 11.80 -28.83 -5.84
CA LEU A 14 12.40 -27.68 -6.51
C LEU A 14 12.11 -27.66 -8.02
N GLY A 15 11.98 -28.82 -8.67
CA GLY A 15 11.55 -28.92 -10.07
C GLY A 15 10.04 -28.68 -10.28
N LEU A 16 9.22 -28.82 -9.24
CA LEU A 16 7.76 -28.67 -9.29
C LEU A 16 7.27 -27.22 -9.09
N LEU A 17 8.13 -26.29 -8.65
CA LEU A 17 7.78 -24.88 -8.49
C LEU A 17 7.45 -24.16 -9.82
N ILE A 18 7.88 -24.72 -10.96
CA ILE A 18 7.56 -24.21 -12.31
C ILE A 18 6.30 -24.89 -12.89
N ILE A 19 5.84 -25.99 -12.29
CA ILE A 19 4.75 -26.83 -12.83
C ILE A 19 3.47 -26.75 -11.96
N ALA A 20 3.55 -26.27 -10.71
CA ALA A 20 2.41 -26.30 -9.79
C ALA A 20 1.21 -25.41 -10.20
N SER A 21 1.41 -24.31 -10.94
CA SER A 21 0.32 -23.43 -11.37
C SER A 21 -0.59 -24.07 -12.43
N THR A 22 -0.08 -25.00 -13.25
CA THR A 22 -0.88 -25.79 -14.19
C THR A 22 -1.62 -26.95 -13.51
N ALA A 23 -1.21 -27.35 -12.30
CA ALA A 23 -1.60 -28.62 -11.70
C ALA A 23 -3.00 -28.63 -11.05
N LEU A 24 -3.48 -27.49 -10.54
CA LEU A 24 -4.82 -27.35 -9.93
C LEU A 24 -5.91 -26.97 -10.94
N ALA A 25 -5.51 -26.68 -12.17
CA ALA A 25 -6.37 -26.13 -13.20
C ALA A 25 -7.58 -27.04 -13.56
N ARG A 26 -7.56 -28.33 -13.19
CA ARG A 26 -8.62 -29.32 -13.47
C ARG A 26 -9.21 -29.96 -12.22
N VAL A 27 -9.00 -29.32 -11.08
CA VAL A 27 -9.61 -29.69 -9.81
C VAL A 27 -10.62 -28.62 -9.46
N GLU A 28 -11.89 -28.97 -9.54
CA GLU A 28 -13.00 -28.12 -9.11
C GLU A 28 -13.26 -28.38 -7.63
N LEU A 29 -12.99 -27.38 -6.79
CA LEU A 29 -13.30 -27.45 -5.37
C LEU A 29 -14.80 -27.21 -5.18
N LEU A 30 -15.51 -28.23 -4.69
CA LEU A 30 -16.96 -28.17 -4.52
C LEU A 30 -17.34 -27.60 -3.15
N GLU A 31 -16.59 -27.97 -2.11
CA GLU A 31 -16.77 -27.49 -0.75
C GLU A 31 -15.43 -27.59 0.00
N SER A 32 -15.11 -26.63 0.88
CA SER A 32 -14.00 -26.79 1.82
C SER A 32 -14.14 -25.89 3.05
N ASN A 33 -13.94 -26.49 4.22
CA ASN A 33 -13.89 -25.83 5.53
C ASN A 33 -12.88 -26.55 6.44
N ASP A 34 -12.86 -26.21 7.73
CA ASP A 34 -12.00 -26.79 8.77
C ASP A 34 -12.37 -28.23 9.16
N ARG A 35 -13.48 -28.78 8.64
CA ARG A 35 -13.96 -30.15 8.90
C ARG A 35 -13.79 -31.08 7.70
N GLY A 36 -13.46 -30.56 6.52
CA GLY A 36 -13.23 -31.37 5.34
C GLY A 36 -13.25 -30.56 4.04
N CYS A 37 -12.99 -31.27 2.94
CA CYS A 37 -13.10 -30.73 1.60
C CYS A 37 -13.60 -31.78 0.62
N SER A 38 -14.36 -31.34 -0.38
CA SER A 38 -14.76 -32.15 -1.51
C SER A 38 -14.36 -31.48 -2.81
N PHE A 39 -13.88 -32.27 -3.77
CA PHE A 39 -13.45 -31.79 -5.06
C PHE A 39 -13.77 -32.79 -6.17
N ARG A 40 -13.93 -32.27 -7.38
CA ARG A 40 -14.06 -33.04 -8.60
C ARG A 40 -12.77 -32.91 -9.39
N TYR A 41 -12.21 -34.03 -9.84
CA TYR A 41 -11.06 -34.06 -10.74
C TYR A 41 -11.45 -34.65 -12.08
N ILE A 42 -11.25 -33.87 -13.14
CA ILE A 42 -11.52 -34.26 -14.52
C ILE A 42 -10.20 -34.65 -15.18
N VAL A 43 -10.12 -35.90 -15.65
CA VAL A 43 -8.90 -36.47 -16.22
C VAL A 43 -8.77 -36.07 -17.68
N GLU A 44 -7.60 -35.57 -18.04
CA GLU A 44 -7.26 -35.26 -19.42
C GLU A 44 -7.30 -36.49 -20.34
N ALA A 45 -7.58 -36.27 -21.63
CA ALA A 45 -7.41 -37.31 -22.62
C ALA A 45 -5.91 -37.63 -22.80
N PRO A 46 -5.49 -38.89 -22.66
CA PRO A 46 -4.09 -39.25 -22.87
C PRO A 46 -3.69 -39.05 -24.34
N SER A 47 -2.42 -38.72 -24.55
CA SER A 47 -1.75 -38.83 -25.84
C SER A 47 -1.16 -40.24 -26.01
N THR A 48 -0.99 -40.69 -27.26
CA THR A 48 -0.40 -41.99 -27.57
C THR A 48 1.04 -41.82 -28.06
N GLN A 49 1.99 -42.55 -27.47
CA GLN A 49 3.39 -42.57 -27.92
C GLN A 49 3.82 -43.99 -28.32
N THR A 50 4.51 -44.12 -29.46
CA THR A 50 5.09 -45.40 -29.91
C THR A 50 6.42 -45.67 -29.20
N GLN A 51 6.59 -46.86 -28.63
CA GLN A 51 7.82 -47.27 -27.95
C GLN A 51 8.15 -48.73 -28.27
N ASP A 52 9.31 -48.97 -28.89
CA ASP A 52 9.68 -50.23 -29.58
C ASP A 52 9.82 -51.49 -28.69
N SER A 53 9.43 -51.48 -27.40
CA SER A 53 9.76 -52.63 -26.52
C SER A 53 8.91 -52.89 -25.25
N VAL A 54 7.70 -52.35 -25.06
CA VAL A 54 7.07 -52.41 -23.69
C VAL A 54 5.60 -52.87 -23.57
N ASN A 55 4.88 -53.17 -24.65
CA ASN A 55 3.61 -53.92 -24.62
C ASN A 55 3.34 -54.64 -25.95
N SER A 56 2.30 -55.48 -26.03
CA SER A 56 1.96 -56.29 -27.23
C SER A 56 1.69 -55.46 -28.49
N ASP A 57 1.38 -54.16 -28.33
CA ASP A 57 0.88 -53.28 -29.38
C ASP A 57 1.83 -52.10 -29.71
N GLY A 58 2.96 -51.97 -29.01
CA GLY A 58 4.00 -50.96 -29.27
C GLY A 58 3.63 -49.50 -28.96
N GLN A 59 2.53 -49.24 -28.25
CA GLN A 59 2.00 -47.89 -27.96
C GLN A 59 1.63 -47.70 -26.48
N ILE A 60 2.01 -46.58 -25.86
CA ILE A 60 1.66 -46.23 -24.47
C ILE A 60 0.81 -44.95 -24.39
N LEU A 61 -0.03 -44.87 -23.37
CA LEU A 61 -0.82 -43.67 -23.05
C LEU A 61 -0.04 -42.78 -22.09
N ILE A 62 0.06 -41.49 -22.42
CA ILE A 62 0.78 -40.49 -21.64
C ILE A 62 -0.13 -39.31 -21.36
N TRP A 63 -0.19 -38.94 -20.08
CA TRP A 63 -0.81 -37.73 -19.59
C TRP A 63 0.27 -36.72 -19.21
N PRO A 64 0.03 -35.41 -19.39
CA PRO A 64 0.90 -34.40 -18.81
C PRO A 64 0.81 -34.42 -17.27
N ASP A 65 1.92 -34.13 -16.60
CA ASP A 65 1.99 -33.93 -15.15
C ASP A 65 1.50 -35.11 -14.28
N VAL A 66 1.67 -36.35 -14.73
CA VAL A 66 1.34 -37.56 -13.95
C VAL A 66 2.58 -38.23 -13.37
N GLY A 67 2.47 -38.69 -12.13
CA GLY A 67 3.43 -39.58 -11.53
C GLY A 67 3.25 -41.02 -12.01
N MET A 68 4.17 -41.88 -11.62
CA MET A 68 4.10 -43.31 -11.89
C MET A 68 4.12 -44.07 -10.57
N ASN A 69 3.11 -44.90 -10.33
CA ASN A 69 3.12 -45.91 -9.28
C ASN A 69 3.65 -47.22 -9.89
N THR A 70 4.84 -47.63 -9.50
CA THR A 70 5.44 -48.89 -9.96
C THR A 70 5.08 -50.02 -9.00
N THR A 71 4.27 -50.97 -9.46
CA THR A 71 4.10 -52.25 -8.77
C THR A 71 5.22 -53.21 -9.17
N ASP A 72 5.26 -54.40 -8.57
CA ASP A 72 6.26 -55.42 -8.91
C ASP A 72 6.22 -55.83 -10.39
N ARG A 73 5.09 -55.61 -11.09
CA ARG A 73 4.88 -56.05 -12.48
C ARG A 73 4.45 -54.96 -13.48
N PHE A 74 3.80 -53.88 -13.01
CA PHE A 74 3.21 -52.85 -13.89
C PHE A 74 3.60 -51.43 -13.46
N VAL A 75 3.56 -50.51 -14.42
CA VAL A 75 3.65 -49.06 -14.17
C VAL A 75 2.26 -48.45 -14.34
N GLN A 76 1.68 -47.90 -13.27
CA GLN A 76 0.39 -47.21 -13.30
C GLN A 76 0.58 -45.69 -13.31
N PRO A 77 -0.06 -44.96 -14.24
CA PRO A 77 -0.11 -43.51 -14.19
C PRO A 77 -1.00 -43.06 -13.03
N VAL A 78 -0.45 -42.21 -12.16
CA VAL A 78 -1.15 -41.65 -11.00
C VAL A 78 -1.05 -40.13 -11.00
N ARG A 79 -2.16 -39.45 -10.68
CA ARG A 79 -2.13 -38.01 -10.38
C ARG A 79 -1.88 -37.82 -8.89
N VAL A 80 -0.96 -36.92 -8.54
CA VAL A 80 -0.67 -36.56 -7.15
C VAL A 80 -1.28 -35.20 -6.85
N LEU A 81 -2.07 -35.12 -5.78
CA LEU A 81 -2.64 -33.88 -5.25
C LEU A 81 -2.31 -33.75 -3.76
N PHE A 82 -2.32 -32.52 -3.26
CA PHE A 82 -2.18 -32.23 -1.83
C PHE A 82 -3.43 -31.58 -1.26
N ILE A 83 -3.77 -31.92 -0.02
CA ILE A 83 -4.82 -31.28 0.78
C ILE A 83 -4.21 -30.76 2.06
N ALA A 84 -4.48 -29.51 2.38
CA ALA A 84 -4.14 -28.91 3.67
C ALA A 84 -5.12 -29.38 4.75
N LEU A 85 -4.57 -29.82 5.89
CA LEU A 85 -5.32 -30.37 7.03
C LEU A 85 -5.20 -29.47 8.24
N PRO A 86 -6.23 -29.27 9.07
CA PRO A 86 -6.03 -28.60 10.36
C PRO A 86 -4.93 -29.32 11.15
N GLN A 87 -4.06 -28.56 11.82
CA GLN A 87 -2.92 -29.14 12.52
C GLN A 87 -3.42 -30.14 13.57
N GLY A 88 -2.86 -31.34 13.62
CA GLY A 88 -3.30 -32.39 14.57
C GLY A 88 -4.49 -33.23 14.09
N THR A 89 -5.05 -32.96 12.91
CA THR A 89 -6.13 -33.77 12.33
C THR A 89 -5.63 -34.79 11.32
N SER A 90 -6.47 -35.79 11.04
CA SER A 90 -6.20 -36.86 10.08
C SER A 90 -7.28 -36.89 8.99
N PRO A 91 -6.90 -37.05 7.72
CA PRO A 91 -7.82 -37.09 6.59
C PRO A 91 -8.47 -38.47 6.44
N LEU A 92 -9.77 -38.48 6.12
CA LEU A 92 -10.53 -39.67 5.76
C LEU A 92 -11.14 -39.47 4.36
N LEU A 93 -10.64 -40.21 3.38
CA LEU A 93 -11.06 -40.11 1.98
C LEU A 93 -12.21 -41.06 1.66
N SER A 94 -13.18 -40.57 0.88
CA SER A 94 -14.25 -41.34 0.26
C SER A 94 -14.43 -40.90 -1.20
N VAL A 95 -14.57 -41.86 -2.11
CA VAL A 95 -14.92 -41.59 -3.51
C VAL A 95 -16.45 -41.53 -3.60
N GLN A 96 -16.99 -40.39 -4.06
CA GLN A 96 -18.43 -40.15 -4.14
C GLN A 96 -19.00 -40.64 -5.48
N SER A 97 -18.29 -40.37 -6.57
CA SER A 97 -18.67 -40.79 -7.92
C SER A 97 -17.42 -40.95 -8.78
N MET A 98 -17.55 -41.77 -9.84
CA MET A 98 -16.49 -42.04 -10.79
C MET A 98 -17.06 -42.39 -12.16
N LYS A 99 -16.46 -41.84 -13.22
CA LYS A 99 -16.69 -42.24 -14.62
C LYS A 99 -15.40 -42.79 -15.21
N SER A 100 -15.48 -43.96 -15.82
CA SER A 100 -14.34 -44.63 -16.45
C SER A 100 -14.77 -45.31 -17.75
N GLU A 101 -13.81 -45.57 -18.63
CA GLU A 101 -14.06 -46.22 -19.92
C GLU A 101 -12.94 -47.20 -20.29
N PRO A 102 -13.22 -48.22 -21.14
CA PRO A 102 -12.19 -49.13 -21.63
C PRO A 102 -11.12 -48.39 -22.42
N ALA A 103 -9.85 -48.61 -22.08
CA ALA A 103 -8.73 -48.19 -22.89
C ALA A 103 -8.52 -49.22 -24.00
N GLY A 104 -8.36 -48.79 -25.25
CA GLY A 104 -8.08 -49.67 -26.39
C GLY A 104 -6.74 -50.42 -26.31
N PHE A 105 -5.96 -50.26 -25.24
CA PHE A 105 -4.62 -50.81 -25.01
C PHE A 105 -4.42 -51.15 -23.51
N GLY A 106 -3.48 -52.05 -23.18
CA GLY A 106 -3.17 -52.44 -21.80
C GLY A 106 -2.10 -51.60 -21.09
N LEU A 107 -1.86 -51.87 -19.81
CA LEU A 107 -0.83 -51.22 -18.98
C LEU A 107 0.59 -51.60 -19.41
N GLN A 108 1.55 -50.70 -19.14
CA GLN A 108 2.97 -50.93 -19.39
C GLN A 108 3.55 -51.96 -18.40
N GLY A 109 4.21 -53.00 -18.93
CA GLY A 109 4.90 -54.02 -18.14
C GLY A 109 6.32 -53.61 -17.72
N ARG A 110 6.81 -54.11 -16.58
CA ARG A 110 8.19 -53.89 -16.13
C ARG A 110 9.18 -54.88 -16.78
N PRO A 111 10.24 -54.45 -17.48
CA PRO A 111 11.24 -55.37 -18.02
C PRO A 111 12.04 -56.04 -16.88
N PRO A 112 12.35 -57.36 -16.91
CA PRO A 112 12.10 -58.38 -17.96
C PRO A 112 10.94 -59.36 -17.66
N GLU A 113 10.04 -59.05 -16.73
CA GLU A 113 9.03 -59.99 -16.22
C GLU A 113 7.63 -59.75 -16.81
N ILE A 114 7.44 -60.07 -18.09
CA ILE A 114 6.10 -60.13 -18.69
C ILE A 114 5.62 -61.58 -18.63
N ARG A 115 4.95 -61.96 -17.54
CA ARG A 115 4.11 -63.17 -17.50
C ARG A 115 2.65 -62.76 -17.38
N ALA A 116 1.87 -63.29 -18.31
CA ALA A 116 0.44 -63.07 -18.41
C ALA A 116 -0.31 -63.66 -17.18
N ASP A 117 -1.48 -63.08 -16.93
CA ASP A 117 -2.59 -63.60 -16.11
C ASP A 117 -2.30 -63.96 -14.65
N LYS A 118 -2.14 -62.92 -13.79
CA LYS A 118 -2.95 -62.67 -12.57
C LYS A 118 -2.32 -61.62 -11.66
N GLU A 119 -3.19 -60.69 -11.28
CA GLU A 119 -3.13 -59.54 -10.34
C GLU A 119 -3.21 -58.20 -11.08
N SER A 120 -4.44 -57.66 -11.12
CA SER A 120 -4.67 -56.27 -11.50
C SER A 120 -4.06 -55.38 -10.41
N PRO A 121 -3.24 -54.38 -10.77
CA PRO A 121 -2.83 -53.36 -9.83
C PRO A 121 -4.07 -52.55 -9.38
N ASP A 122 -3.95 -51.74 -8.31
CA ASP A 122 -5.06 -51.04 -7.63
C ASP A 122 -6.17 -50.59 -8.60
N GLU A 123 -7.44 -50.89 -8.28
CA GLU A 123 -8.59 -50.42 -9.07
C GLU A 123 -8.53 -48.90 -9.26
N ILE A 124 -9.13 -48.41 -10.35
CA ILE A 124 -9.28 -46.96 -10.55
C ILE A 124 -9.93 -46.39 -9.28
N GLY A 125 -9.34 -45.33 -8.73
CA GLY A 125 -9.69 -44.83 -7.41
C GLY A 125 -8.76 -43.72 -6.93
N ALA A 126 -9.07 -43.19 -5.75
CA ALA A 126 -8.21 -42.25 -5.03
C ALA A 126 -7.82 -42.84 -3.68
N LYS A 127 -6.58 -42.64 -3.26
CA LYS A 127 -6.08 -43.07 -1.95
C LYS A 127 -5.21 -42.01 -1.30
N ILE A 128 -5.26 -41.95 0.03
CA ILE A 128 -4.30 -41.16 0.82
C ILE A 128 -3.06 -42.03 1.00
N THR A 129 -1.90 -41.50 0.62
CA THR A 129 -0.61 -42.23 0.69
C THR A 129 0.27 -41.80 1.86
N GLY A 130 -0.12 -40.73 2.55
CA GLY A 130 0.52 -40.25 3.76
C GLY A 130 0.08 -38.82 4.07
N SER A 131 0.30 -38.40 5.31
CA SER A 131 0.33 -37.00 5.70
C SER A 131 1.74 -36.64 6.17
N GLN A 132 2.22 -35.47 5.80
CA GLN A 132 3.55 -34.99 6.19
C GLN A 132 3.48 -33.52 6.56
N ASP A 133 4.31 -33.14 7.53
CA ASP A 133 4.54 -31.74 7.85
C ASP A 133 5.46 -31.12 6.80
N TRP A 134 4.97 -30.05 6.17
CA TRP A 134 5.70 -29.24 5.22
C TRP A 134 5.70 -27.80 5.72
N ARG A 135 6.84 -27.34 6.24
CA ARG A 135 7.05 -25.95 6.69
C ARG A 135 5.98 -25.45 7.67
N GLY A 136 5.57 -26.31 8.60
CA GLY A 136 4.53 -26.01 9.60
C GLY A 136 3.09 -26.31 9.15
N PHE A 137 2.85 -26.57 7.86
CA PHE A 137 1.56 -27.03 7.35
C PHE A 137 1.48 -28.55 7.30
N GLN A 138 0.38 -29.11 7.78
CA GLN A 138 0.12 -30.54 7.68
C GLN A 138 -0.59 -30.83 6.35
N LEU A 139 0.07 -31.55 5.44
CA LEU A 139 -0.46 -31.85 4.10
C LEU A 139 -0.73 -33.33 3.92
N ALA A 140 -1.91 -33.69 3.43
CA ALA A 140 -2.26 -35.02 2.96
C ALA A 140 -1.93 -35.19 1.49
N ARG A 141 -1.16 -36.23 1.15
CA ARG A 141 -0.86 -36.60 -0.23
C ARG A 141 -1.89 -37.60 -0.75
N ILE A 142 -2.55 -37.24 -1.84
CA ILE A 142 -3.57 -38.04 -2.51
C ILE A 142 -3.03 -38.52 -3.83
N GLU A 143 -3.13 -39.82 -4.08
CA GLU A 143 -2.89 -40.41 -5.39
C GLU A 143 -4.22 -40.82 -6.02
N ILE A 144 -4.45 -40.38 -7.26
CA ILE A 144 -5.58 -40.79 -8.09
C ILE A 144 -5.04 -41.68 -9.20
N VAL A 145 -5.50 -42.94 -9.26
CA VAL A 145 -5.11 -43.90 -10.28
C VAL A 145 -5.86 -43.60 -11.58
N LEU A 146 -5.13 -43.23 -12.64
CA LEU A 146 -5.74 -42.81 -13.90
C LEU A 146 -6.01 -43.97 -14.85
N GLN A 147 -5.25 -45.05 -14.74
CA GLN A 147 -5.40 -46.24 -15.56
C GLN A 147 -5.15 -47.49 -14.70
N SER A 148 -6.03 -48.47 -14.82
CA SER A 148 -5.89 -49.76 -14.13
C SER A 148 -6.36 -50.90 -15.03
N GLY A 149 -5.83 -52.10 -14.82
CA GLY A 149 -6.14 -53.30 -15.60
C GLY A 149 -4.92 -54.19 -15.85
N SER A 150 -4.89 -54.86 -17.00
CA SER A 150 -3.86 -55.82 -17.40
C SER A 150 -2.99 -55.29 -18.54
N ALA A 151 -1.96 -56.05 -18.92
CA ALA A 151 -1.13 -55.76 -20.10
C ALA A 151 -1.89 -55.75 -21.44
N VAL A 152 -3.13 -56.27 -21.48
CA VAL A 152 -3.92 -56.41 -22.72
C VAL A 152 -5.17 -55.54 -22.69
N ASN A 153 -5.90 -55.56 -21.58
CA ASN A 153 -7.11 -54.75 -21.37
C ASN A 153 -6.92 -53.83 -20.17
N SER A 154 -7.17 -52.54 -20.33
CA SER A 154 -7.20 -51.61 -19.20
C SER A 154 -8.39 -50.66 -19.29
N THR A 155 -8.64 -49.94 -18.22
CA THR A 155 -9.69 -48.92 -18.10
C THR A 155 -9.00 -47.61 -17.74
N ILE A 156 -9.46 -46.50 -18.32
CA ILE A 156 -9.02 -45.15 -17.98
C ILE A 156 -10.10 -44.39 -17.21
N LEU A 157 -9.66 -43.59 -16.25
CA LEU A 157 -10.49 -42.67 -15.49
C LEU A 157 -10.77 -41.44 -16.35
N ARG A 158 -12.02 -40.97 -16.35
CA ARG A 158 -12.43 -39.71 -16.98
C ARG A 158 -12.79 -38.64 -15.96
N GLU A 159 -13.42 -39.04 -14.87
CA GLU A 159 -13.87 -38.12 -13.83
C GLU A 159 -13.94 -38.85 -12.49
N ILE A 160 -13.49 -38.21 -11.42
CA ILE A 160 -13.66 -38.69 -10.05
C ILE A 160 -14.05 -37.56 -9.12
N GLN A 161 -15.07 -37.78 -8.29
CA GLN A 161 -15.41 -36.88 -7.20
C GLN A 161 -14.97 -37.49 -5.88
N VAL A 162 -14.19 -36.73 -5.12
CA VAL A 162 -13.58 -37.16 -3.87
C VAL A 162 -14.07 -36.27 -2.75
N ASN A 163 -14.47 -36.87 -1.64
CA ASN A 163 -14.80 -36.17 -0.40
C ASN A 163 -13.86 -36.62 0.72
N ILE A 164 -13.32 -35.65 1.44
CA ILE A 164 -12.32 -35.85 2.49
C ILE A 164 -12.81 -35.18 3.75
N ARG A 165 -12.97 -35.96 4.81
CA ARG A 165 -13.32 -35.44 6.13
C ARG A 165 -12.07 -35.37 6.99
N PHE A 166 -11.94 -34.30 7.77
CA PHE A 166 -10.89 -34.15 8.76
C PHE A 166 -11.40 -34.69 10.10
N SER A 167 -10.61 -35.53 10.75
CA SER A 167 -10.96 -36.17 12.02
C SER A 167 -9.87 -35.92 13.06
N GLY A 168 -10.27 -35.64 14.30
CA GLY A 168 -9.36 -35.22 15.39
C GLY A 168 -9.68 -33.82 15.90
N GLU A 169 -9.05 -33.43 17.01
CA GLU A 169 -9.08 -32.04 17.50
C GLU A 169 -8.00 -31.22 16.80
N ALA A 170 -8.38 -30.06 16.27
CA ALA A 170 -7.42 -29.13 15.68
C ALA A 170 -6.55 -28.50 16.77
N ALA A 171 -5.23 -28.61 16.62
CA ALA A 171 -4.24 -27.91 17.43
C ALA A 171 -4.07 -26.46 16.95
N ALA A 172 -3.51 -25.60 17.81
CA ALA A 172 -3.20 -24.21 17.47
C ALA A 172 -2.23 -24.13 16.26
N PRO A 173 -2.46 -23.20 15.31
CA PRO A 173 -1.66 -23.11 14.08
C PRO A 173 -0.19 -22.74 14.36
N ALA A 174 0.73 -23.34 13.60
CA ALA A 174 2.15 -22.99 13.61
C ALA A 174 2.41 -21.62 12.94
N SER A 175 3.37 -20.88 13.49
CA SER A 175 3.62 -19.47 13.26
C SER A 175 4.50 -19.16 12.03
N TYR A 176 3.99 -19.23 10.79
CA TYR A 176 4.77 -18.73 9.63
C TYR A 176 3.88 -18.12 8.53
N GLU A 177 3.88 -16.78 8.41
CA GLU A 177 3.05 -16.02 7.45
C GLU A 177 3.58 -16.06 6.01
N ARG A 178 4.88 -16.25 5.81
CA ARG A 178 5.52 -16.17 4.48
C ARG A 178 5.07 -17.24 3.48
N GLU A 179 4.60 -18.39 3.96
CA GLU A 179 4.28 -19.56 3.14
C GLU A 179 2.78 -19.72 2.84
N THR A 180 1.94 -18.85 3.42
CA THR A 180 0.51 -18.68 3.06
C THR A 180 0.30 -18.27 1.59
N LYS A 181 1.34 -17.73 0.94
CA LYS A 181 1.33 -17.39 -0.50
C LYS A 181 1.47 -18.61 -1.41
N THR A 182 2.22 -19.62 -0.99
CA THR A 182 2.47 -20.83 -1.78
C THR A 182 1.40 -21.90 -1.60
N LEU A 183 0.75 -21.93 -0.43
CA LEU A 183 -0.26 -22.92 -0.09
C LEU A 183 -1.47 -22.93 -1.06
N PRO A 184 -2.05 -21.77 -1.48
CA PRO A 184 -3.05 -21.68 -2.54
C PRO A 184 -2.68 -22.35 -3.85
N SER A 185 -1.38 -22.38 -4.18
CA SER A 185 -0.86 -22.97 -5.41
C SER A 185 -0.44 -24.44 -5.25
N PHE A 186 -0.35 -24.94 -4.02
CA PHE A 186 0.21 -26.26 -3.71
C PHE A 186 -0.84 -27.28 -3.26
N ALA A 187 -1.87 -26.83 -2.53
CA ALA A 187 -2.95 -27.67 -2.03
C ALA A 187 -4.29 -27.33 -2.70
N VAL A 188 -5.10 -28.34 -2.99
CA VAL A 188 -6.42 -28.21 -3.63
C VAL A 188 -7.35 -27.27 -2.84
N ASN A 189 -7.29 -27.32 -1.52
CA ASN A 189 -8.04 -26.43 -0.63
C ASN A 189 -7.19 -25.25 -0.09
N GLY A 190 -6.05 -24.95 -0.71
CA GLY A 190 -5.05 -24.03 -0.17
C GLY A 190 -5.55 -22.61 0.09
N ILE A 191 -6.38 -22.06 -0.81
CA ILE A 191 -7.00 -20.72 -0.65
C ILE A 191 -7.84 -20.67 0.63
N ASN A 192 -8.66 -21.71 0.85
CA ASN A 192 -9.53 -21.78 2.00
C ASN A 192 -8.70 -22.07 3.25
N ALA A 193 -7.73 -22.99 3.18
CA ALA A 193 -6.81 -23.38 4.25
C ALA A 193 -6.10 -22.19 4.92
N VAL A 194 -5.67 -21.21 4.13
CA VAL A 194 -5.06 -19.98 4.67
C VAL A 194 -5.99 -19.26 5.66
N ARG A 195 -7.30 -19.25 5.44
CA ARG A 195 -8.25 -18.47 6.27
C ARG A 195 -8.37 -18.99 7.70
N TRP A 196 -8.32 -20.31 7.91
CA TRP A 196 -8.45 -20.93 9.22
C TRP A 196 -7.09 -21.30 9.86
N TRP A 197 -5.99 -21.12 9.12
CA TRP A 197 -4.63 -21.17 9.63
C TRP A 197 -3.99 -19.81 9.90
N LYS A 198 -4.66 -18.71 9.55
CA LYS A 198 -4.29 -17.39 10.05
C LYS A 198 -4.24 -17.44 11.58
N LEU A 199 -3.15 -16.91 12.13
CA LEU A 199 -3.07 -16.59 13.55
C LEU A 199 -4.31 -15.75 13.88
N GLN A 200 -5.26 -16.30 14.64
CA GLN A 200 -6.10 -15.43 15.43
C GLN A 200 -5.15 -14.80 16.43
N ARG A 201 -4.63 -13.60 16.12
CA ARG A 201 -4.05 -12.75 17.15
C ARG A 201 -5.07 -12.76 18.29
N PRO A 202 -4.67 -13.14 19.52
CA PRO A 202 -5.64 -13.31 20.59
C PRO A 202 -6.45 -12.02 20.67
N LEU A 203 -7.76 -12.15 20.41
CA LEU A 203 -8.69 -11.05 20.54
C LEU A 203 -8.54 -10.55 21.97
N ARG A 204 -8.21 -9.27 22.13
CA ARG A 204 -8.32 -8.66 23.44
C ARG A 204 -9.79 -8.79 23.83
N SER A 205 -10.08 -9.44 24.95
CA SER A 205 -11.48 -9.53 25.38
C SER A 205 -12.00 -8.11 25.57
N LEU A 206 -13.23 -7.85 25.12
CA LEU A 206 -13.95 -6.59 25.34
C LEU A 206 -13.97 -6.14 26.81
N ASP A 207 -13.61 -7.04 27.74
CA ASP A 207 -13.54 -6.84 29.19
C ASP A 207 -12.17 -6.33 29.71
N GLU A 208 -11.09 -6.31 28.91
CA GLU A 208 -9.88 -5.59 29.34
C GLU A 208 -10.17 -4.10 29.27
N GLN A 209 -10.34 -3.46 30.44
CA GLN A 209 -10.47 -2.02 30.56
C GLN A 209 -9.28 -1.35 29.89
N ILE A 210 -9.44 -0.99 28.61
CA ILE A 210 -8.63 0.04 27.95
C ILE A 210 -8.83 1.26 28.85
N GLU A 211 -7.76 1.73 29.51
CA GLU A 211 -7.80 2.96 30.30
C GLU A 211 -8.51 4.02 29.46
N SER A 212 -9.74 4.35 29.88
CA SER A 212 -10.68 5.02 28.99
C SER A 212 -10.19 6.44 28.78
N TRP A 213 -9.97 6.82 27.53
CA TRP A 213 -9.89 8.22 27.14
C TRP A 213 -10.97 9.02 27.89
N PRO A 214 -10.63 10.14 28.55
CA PRO A 214 -11.56 10.83 29.44
C PRO A 214 -12.93 11.06 28.80
N VAL A 215 -13.99 10.86 29.58
CA VAL A 215 -15.37 10.88 29.07
C VAL A 215 -16.06 12.25 29.12
N PHE A 216 -15.34 13.28 29.51
CA PHE A 216 -15.81 14.66 29.70
C PHE A 216 -15.06 15.62 28.75
N ASP A 217 -15.52 16.86 28.67
CA ASP A 217 -14.87 17.92 27.88
C ASP A 217 -13.39 18.10 28.29
N LEU A 218 -12.51 18.07 27.29
CA LEU A 218 -11.09 18.33 27.44
C LEU A 218 -10.69 19.60 26.71
N TYR A 219 -10.05 20.54 27.41
CA TYR A 219 -9.50 21.76 26.83
C TYR A 219 -8.05 21.53 26.43
N LYS A 220 -7.69 21.87 25.19
CA LYS A 220 -6.38 21.59 24.57
C LYS A 220 -5.45 22.80 24.74
N PHE A 221 -4.23 22.54 25.23
CA PHE A 221 -3.19 23.56 25.42
C PHE A 221 -1.87 23.11 24.81
N ALA A 222 -1.16 24.02 24.14
CA ALA A 222 0.15 23.78 23.57
C ALA A 222 1.25 24.47 24.38
N VAL A 223 2.39 23.79 24.54
CA VAL A 223 3.63 24.33 25.09
C VAL A 223 4.79 24.07 24.13
N THR A 224 5.71 25.03 24.01
CA THR A 224 6.85 24.94 23.07
C THR A 224 8.18 24.67 23.76
N THR A 225 8.29 24.99 25.05
CA THR A 225 9.53 24.88 25.83
C THR A 225 9.31 24.11 27.12
N GLN A 226 10.36 23.50 27.64
CA GLN A 226 10.33 22.92 28.98
C GLN A 226 10.21 24.03 30.04
N GLY A 227 9.29 23.91 30.99
CA GLY A 227 9.09 24.92 32.03
C GLY A 227 7.84 24.73 32.87
N VAL A 228 7.50 25.75 33.65
CA VAL A 228 6.26 25.80 34.45
C VAL A 228 5.31 26.78 33.80
N TYR A 229 4.06 26.36 33.66
CA TYR A 229 3.03 27.09 32.95
C TYR A 229 1.86 27.44 33.87
N GLU A 230 1.31 28.65 33.68
CA GLU A 230 0.17 29.16 34.46
C GLU A 230 -1.13 29.16 33.65
N LEU A 231 -2.19 28.65 34.29
CA LEU A 231 -3.58 28.85 33.92
C LEU A 231 -4.28 29.66 35.03
N SER A 232 -4.24 30.99 34.95
CA SER A 232 -5.01 31.84 35.88
C SER A 232 -6.48 31.90 35.50
N ALA A 233 -7.36 32.10 36.49
CA ALA A 233 -8.80 32.17 36.27
C ALA A 233 -9.20 33.21 35.20
N ASN A 234 -8.58 34.39 35.21
CA ASN A 234 -8.81 35.41 34.18
C ASN A 234 -8.38 34.96 32.78
N TRP A 235 -7.27 34.22 32.67
CA TRP A 235 -6.77 33.72 31.39
C TRP A 235 -7.69 32.61 30.85
N LEU A 236 -8.11 31.67 31.69
CA LEU A 236 -9.07 30.62 31.33
C LEU A 236 -10.39 31.24 30.83
N LEU A 237 -10.94 32.20 31.58
CA LEU A 237 -12.18 32.88 31.20
C LEU A 237 -12.04 33.61 29.86
N SER A 238 -10.88 34.24 29.59
CA SER A 238 -10.62 34.93 28.32
C SER A 238 -10.56 33.99 27.10
N ASN A 239 -10.28 32.70 27.33
CA ASN A 239 -10.32 31.64 26.30
C ASN A 239 -11.65 30.87 26.29
N GLY A 240 -12.67 31.36 27.00
CA GLY A 240 -14.00 30.74 27.04
C GLY A 240 -14.13 29.57 28.01
N ILE A 241 -13.19 29.40 28.95
CA ILE A 241 -13.18 28.34 29.94
C ILE A 241 -13.56 28.94 31.31
N ASP A 242 -14.80 28.74 31.74
CA ASP A 242 -15.26 29.22 33.05
C ASP A 242 -15.23 28.11 34.10
N LEU A 243 -14.23 28.16 34.97
CA LEU A 243 -14.12 27.28 36.14
C LEU A 243 -14.60 27.95 37.43
N THR A 244 -15.13 29.18 37.37
CA THR A 244 -15.52 29.93 38.57
C THR A 244 -16.61 29.19 39.35
N GLY A 245 -16.38 29.00 40.65
CA GLY A 245 -17.32 28.29 41.52
C GLY A 245 -17.22 26.76 41.45
N GLN A 246 -16.31 26.21 40.64
CA GLN A 246 -16.09 24.76 40.58
C GLN A 246 -15.18 24.30 41.73
N PRO A 247 -15.41 23.11 42.31
CA PRO A 247 -14.50 22.56 43.32
C PRO A 247 -13.11 22.36 42.74
N VAL A 248 -12.08 22.90 43.41
CA VAL A 248 -10.69 22.75 42.95
C VAL A 248 -10.28 21.28 42.86
N ALA A 249 -10.88 20.41 43.68
CA ALA A 249 -10.62 18.97 43.69
C ALA A 249 -10.97 18.27 42.36
N GLY A 250 -11.99 18.73 41.63
CA GLY A 250 -12.42 18.13 40.37
C GLY A 250 -11.57 18.50 39.15
N ILE A 251 -10.63 19.45 39.31
CA ILE A 251 -9.76 19.92 38.23
C ILE A 251 -8.64 18.90 37.99
N LYS A 252 -8.54 18.41 36.76
CA LYS A 252 -7.55 17.43 36.30
C LYS A 252 -6.77 17.95 35.11
N MET A 253 -5.49 17.63 35.04
CA MET A 253 -4.61 17.97 33.94
C MET A 253 -3.97 16.69 33.40
N PHE A 254 -3.81 16.58 32.08
CA PHE A 254 -3.26 15.40 31.44
C PHE A 254 -2.16 15.75 30.44
N GLY A 255 -1.19 14.85 30.26
CA GLY A 255 -0.14 14.95 29.25
C GLY A 255 0.77 13.72 29.24
N ASN A 256 1.37 13.41 28.09
CA ASN A 256 2.17 12.18 27.88
C ASN A 256 3.66 12.48 27.61
N GLY A 257 4.20 13.59 28.10
CA GLY A 257 5.65 13.88 28.11
C GLY A 257 6.27 14.34 26.79
N GLY A 258 5.48 14.50 25.72
CA GLY A 258 5.92 15.16 24.48
C GLY A 258 7.10 14.50 23.77
N ARG A 259 7.17 13.17 23.77
CA ARG A 259 8.17 12.42 23.01
C ARG A 259 7.54 11.79 21.78
N LEU A 260 8.37 11.56 20.77
CA LEU A 260 7.95 10.91 19.53
C LEU A 260 7.34 9.55 19.83
N LEU A 261 6.24 9.28 19.15
CA LEU A 261 5.60 7.99 19.22
C LEU A 261 6.55 6.90 18.70
N LYS A 262 6.38 5.70 19.25
CA LYS A 262 7.23 4.57 18.92
C LYS A 262 7.00 4.12 17.48
N LYS A 263 8.07 4.06 16.69
CA LYS A 263 8.02 3.75 15.26
C LYS A 263 7.72 2.27 14.98
N LEU A 264 8.02 1.32 15.84
CA LEU A 264 7.72 -0.09 15.54
C LEU A 264 6.32 -0.47 16.05
N PRO A 265 5.49 -1.19 15.26
CA PRO A 265 4.16 -1.62 15.69
C PRO A 265 4.14 -2.50 16.96
N SER A 266 5.21 -3.26 17.24
CA SER A 266 5.31 -4.07 18.46
C SER A 266 5.67 -3.30 19.73
N GLN A 267 6.17 -2.08 19.60
CA GLN A 267 6.56 -1.29 20.76
C GLN A 267 5.31 -0.87 21.53
N GLU A 268 5.33 -1.07 22.84
CA GLU A 268 4.22 -0.65 23.70
C GLU A 268 3.97 0.85 23.57
N VAL A 269 2.70 1.18 23.38
CA VAL A 269 2.19 2.55 23.33
C VAL A 269 1.27 2.75 24.52
N ASP A 270 1.35 3.92 25.15
CA ASP A 270 0.41 4.33 26.20
C ASP A 270 -1.03 4.11 25.73
N GLN A 271 -1.87 3.54 26.60
CA GLN A 271 -3.24 3.19 26.23
C GLN A 271 -4.20 4.38 26.33
N GLY A 272 -3.83 5.46 27.03
CA GLY A 272 -4.62 6.67 27.20
C GLY A 272 -3.80 7.87 27.71
N LEU A 273 -4.52 8.95 28.02
CA LEU A 273 -3.95 10.16 28.62
C LEU A 273 -3.51 9.90 30.06
N LYS A 274 -2.30 10.35 30.41
CA LYS A 274 -1.78 10.27 31.78
C LYS A 274 -2.13 11.53 32.55
N GLU A 275 -2.75 11.38 33.71
CA GLU A 275 -2.99 12.50 34.61
C GLU A 275 -1.67 12.99 35.21
N ILE A 276 -1.45 14.30 35.17
CA ILE A 276 -0.27 14.95 35.75
C ILE A 276 -0.63 15.72 37.01
N SER A 277 0.31 15.78 37.96
CA SER A 277 0.10 16.54 39.18
C SER A 277 0.21 18.05 38.92
N VAL A 278 -0.74 18.82 39.47
CA VAL A 278 -0.75 20.29 39.38
C VAL A 278 -0.62 20.95 40.75
N LEU A 279 -0.10 22.16 40.78
CA LEU A 279 -0.16 23.04 41.95
C LEU A 279 -1.30 24.04 41.72
N ILE A 280 -2.36 23.94 42.53
CA ILE A 280 -3.44 24.93 42.54
C ILE A 280 -3.16 25.88 43.70
N GLU A 281 -2.92 27.15 43.38
CA GLU A 281 -2.80 28.22 44.37
C GLU A 281 -4.18 28.85 44.54
N ASP A 282 -4.93 28.34 45.52
CA ASP A 282 -6.20 28.86 46.02
C ASP A 282 -5.91 29.95 47.06
N GLU A 283 -6.18 31.22 46.71
CA GLU A 283 -5.75 32.39 47.49
C GLU A 283 -6.40 32.40 48.89
N ASN A 284 -7.65 31.96 49.00
CA ASN A 284 -8.40 31.99 50.26
C ASN A 284 -8.54 30.60 50.93
N SER A 285 -8.04 29.55 50.27
CA SER A 285 -8.04 28.17 50.74
C SER A 285 -9.44 27.62 51.03
N ASN A 286 -10.46 28.05 50.28
CA ASN A 286 -11.85 27.62 50.46
C ASN A 286 -12.20 26.37 49.65
N GLY A 287 -11.30 25.87 48.79
CA GLY A 287 -11.49 24.69 47.96
C GLY A 287 -12.38 24.92 46.72
N ILE A 288 -12.67 26.17 46.39
CA ILE A 288 -13.48 26.60 45.25
C ILE A 288 -12.60 27.48 44.34
N PHE A 289 -12.64 27.21 43.03
CA PHE A 289 -11.85 27.98 42.09
C PHE A 289 -12.48 29.37 41.84
N GLU A 290 -11.75 30.43 42.15
CA GLU A 290 -12.18 31.82 42.12
C GLU A 290 -11.25 32.70 41.27
N GLN A 291 -11.59 33.99 41.12
CA GLN A 291 -10.97 34.90 40.17
C GLN A 291 -9.46 35.15 40.39
N ASN A 292 -8.97 34.96 41.61
CA ASN A 292 -7.56 35.16 41.96
C ASN A 292 -6.76 33.85 41.98
N ASP A 293 -7.40 32.72 41.70
CA ASP A 293 -6.75 31.42 41.74
C ASP A 293 -6.04 31.12 40.42
N ARG A 294 -5.08 30.21 40.50
CA ARG A 294 -4.33 29.74 39.34
C ARG A 294 -3.90 28.29 39.48
N ILE A 295 -3.75 27.65 38.33
CA ILE A 295 -3.21 26.30 38.20
C ILE A 295 -1.82 26.41 37.60
N LEU A 296 -0.84 25.79 38.24
CA LEU A 296 0.53 25.65 37.75
C LEU A 296 0.79 24.19 37.42
N PHE A 297 1.34 23.94 36.24
CA PHE A 297 1.77 22.60 35.83
C PHE A 297 3.17 22.64 35.21
N TYR A 298 3.89 21.52 35.31
CA TYR A 298 5.15 21.35 34.62
C TYR A 298 4.87 20.84 33.19
N GLY A 299 5.33 21.60 32.20
CA GLY A 299 5.19 21.27 30.78
C GLY A 299 6.55 20.97 30.16
N GLU A 300 6.65 19.87 29.44
CA GLU A 300 7.78 19.54 28.58
C GLU A 300 7.46 20.00 27.16
N GLY A 301 8.39 20.72 26.53
CA GLY A 301 8.29 20.99 25.09
C GLY A 301 8.69 19.75 24.27
N LEU A 302 8.40 19.77 22.97
CA LEU A 302 8.99 18.81 22.01
C LEU A 302 10.47 19.11 21.73
N LYS A 303 10.97 20.21 22.29
CA LYS A 303 12.35 20.69 22.20
C LYS A 303 13.03 20.61 23.56
N GLY A 304 14.21 20.02 23.64
CA GLY A 304 14.97 19.88 24.88
C GLY A 304 15.72 18.56 24.99
N PHE A 305 16.44 18.37 26.10
CA PHE A 305 17.27 17.19 26.31
C PHE A 305 16.42 15.98 26.71
N ASP A 306 16.47 14.92 25.90
CA ASP A 306 15.77 13.66 26.20
C ASP A 306 16.65 12.70 27.00
N TYR A 307 16.06 12.11 28.05
CA TYR A 307 16.73 11.20 28.97
C TYR A 307 15.95 9.90 29.04
N ALA A 308 16.57 8.77 28.69
CA ALA A 308 15.99 7.44 28.90
C ALA A 308 16.93 6.59 29.75
N ASN A 309 16.43 6.03 30.86
CA ASN A 309 17.23 5.28 31.83
C ASN A 309 18.53 6.02 32.20
N ASP A 310 18.40 7.32 32.52
CA ASP A 310 19.50 8.26 32.82
C ASP A 310 20.53 8.50 31.72
N SER A 311 20.34 7.90 30.54
CA SER A 311 21.20 8.11 29.40
C SER A 311 20.59 9.17 28.49
N TYR A 312 21.36 10.24 28.28
CA TYR A 312 21.01 11.27 27.33
C TYR A 312 20.94 10.68 25.91
N LEU A 313 19.76 10.75 25.28
CA LEU A 313 19.50 10.16 23.96
C LEU A 313 19.97 11.06 22.82
N ALA A 314 21.26 11.34 22.81
CA ALA A 314 21.91 12.38 22.03
C ALA A 314 21.75 12.32 20.49
N ASN A 315 21.05 11.34 19.90
CA ASN A 315 20.93 11.18 18.44
C ASN A 315 19.57 11.64 17.88
N TRP A 316 18.56 11.85 18.74
CA TRP A 316 17.20 12.30 18.37
C TRP A 316 16.67 13.44 19.28
N ALA A 317 17.49 13.89 20.23
CA ALA A 317 17.06 14.60 21.44
C ALA A 317 17.09 16.13 21.35
N HIS A 318 16.66 16.73 20.23
CA HIS A 318 16.57 18.20 20.20
C HIS A 318 15.23 18.72 19.75
N GLN A 319 14.55 18.10 18.79
CA GLN A 319 13.24 18.57 18.33
C GLN A 319 12.47 17.47 17.59
N SER A 320 11.14 17.45 17.72
CA SER A 320 10.28 16.63 16.86
C SER A 320 10.35 17.11 15.40
N PRO A 321 10.50 16.20 14.41
CA PRO A 321 10.41 16.57 13.00
C PRO A 321 9.01 17.00 12.57
N PHE A 322 7.98 16.69 13.37
CA PHE A 322 6.58 16.87 12.99
C PHE A 322 5.95 18.13 13.58
N SER A 323 6.36 18.53 14.79
CA SER A 323 5.73 19.65 15.51
C SER A 323 6.73 20.36 16.43
N VAL A 324 6.43 21.61 16.78
CA VAL A 324 7.13 22.37 17.83
C VAL A 324 6.34 22.47 19.13
N GLU A 325 5.09 21.99 19.11
CA GLU A 325 4.12 22.12 20.19
C GLU A 325 3.85 20.77 20.80
N ASN A 326 4.04 20.65 22.11
CA ASN A 326 3.55 19.54 22.90
C ASN A 326 2.20 19.90 23.51
N VAL A 327 1.26 18.96 23.52
CA VAL A 327 -0.10 19.19 23.99
C VAL A 327 -0.33 18.65 25.40
N TYR A 328 -1.09 19.44 26.17
CA TYR A 328 -1.65 19.09 27.47
C TYR A 328 -3.16 19.36 27.48
N TRP A 329 -3.87 18.67 28.37
CA TRP A 329 -5.33 18.70 28.43
C TRP A 329 -5.83 19.05 29.82
N LEU A 330 -6.75 20.01 29.94
CA LEU A 330 -7.45 20.32 31.19
C LEU A 330 -8.86 19.75 31.13
N GLY A 331 -9.29 19.10 32.20
CA GLY A 331 -10.64 18.59 32.32
C GLY A 331 -11.24 18.86 33.70
N LEU A 332 -12.56 18.85 33.75
CA LEU A 332 -13.32 18.95 34.98
C LEU A 332 -14.24 17.73 35.11
N GLU A 333 -13.92 16.84 36.03
CA GLU A 333 -14.72 15.65 36.27
C GLU A 333 -15.71 15.90 37.42
N GLN A 334 -17.00 16.00 37.11
CA GLN A 334 -18.02 16.27 38.13
C GLN A 334 -18.36 15.00 38.93
N GLY A 335 -18.17 15.07 40.26
CA GLY A 335 -18.60 14.02 41.19
C GLY A 335 -17.66 12.81 41.29
N ALA A 336 -16.43 12.90 40.77
CA ALA A 336 -15.44 11.82 40.75
C ALA A 336 -14.27 12.03 41.72
N SER A 337 -13.19 11.24 41.57
CA SER A 337 -11.98 11.31 42.39
C SER A 337 -11.23 12.64 42.24
N ASP A 338 -10.59 13.07 43.33
CA ASP A 338 -9.73 14.25 43.35
C ASP A 338 -8.64 14.13 42.27
N GLY A 339 -8.41 15.24 41.55
CA GLY A 339 -7.30 15.32 40.61
C GLY A 339 -5.94 15.33 41.31
N LEU A 340 -4.90 14.93 40.60
CA LEU A 340 -3.54 14.85 41.14
C LEU A 340 -2.98 16.23 41.52
N ARG A 341 -2.36 16.31 42.70
CA ARG A 341 -1.72 17.53 43.21
C ARG A 341 -0.24 17.31 43.46
N MET A 342 0.57 18.33 43.20
CA MET A 342 2.01 18.26 43.45
C MET A 342 2.28 18.11 44.95
N ASN A 343 3.13 17.15 45.31
CA ASN A 343 3.58 16.97 46.69
C ASN A 343 4.69 17.95 47.05
N SER A 344 4.95 18.16 48.35
CA SER A 344 5.98 19.08 48.80
C SER A 344 7.40 18.49 48.65
N LEU A 345 8.29 19.25 48.04
CA LEU A 345 9.74 18.96 48.03
C LEU A 345 10.37 19.32 49.39
N ALA A 346 11.30 18.50 49.86
CA ALA A 346 11.88 18.63 51.20
C ALA A 346 12.79 19.87 51.35
N ALA A 347 12.75 20.50 52.52
CA ALA A 347 13.66 21.60 52.86
C ALA A 347 15.11 21.10 53.00
N ALA A 348 16.08 21.98 52.77
CA ALA A 348 17.50 21.68 52.97
C ALA A 348 17.86 21.49 54.46
N LEU A 349 17.65 20.27 54.99
CA LEU A 349 18.04 19.86 56.33
C LEU A 349 18.96 18.63 56.24
N GLY A 350 20.29 18.85 56.27
CA GLY A 350 21.29 17.80 56.05
C GLY A 350 21.60 17.59 54.56
N GLY A 351 22.36 16.53 54.23
CA GLY A 351 22.78 16.22 52.86
C GLY A 351 24.15 16.80 52.47
N MET A 352 24.73 16.27 51.40
CA MET A 352 26.00 16.73 50.84
C MET A 352 25.77 18.03 50.05
N PRO A 353 26.34 19.17 50.48
CA PRO A 353 26.08 20.45 49.83
C PRO A 353 26.66 20.47 48.42
N GLN A 354 25.83 20.86 47.45
CA GLN A 354 26.21 21.04 46.05
C GLN A 354 26.36 22.53 45.75
N SER A 355 27.55 22.90 45.27
CA SER A 355 27.86 24.27 44.82
C SER A 355 27.97 24.38 43.30
N THR A 356 28.08 23.25 42.61
CA THR A 356 28.12 23.14 41.16
C THR A 356 27.13 22.08 40.67
N THR A 357 26.75 22.18 39.40
CA THR A 357 25.94 21.20 38.68
C THR A 357 26.36 21.15 37.21
N THR A 358 25.78 20.22 36.45
CA THR A 358 25.98 20.11 35.01
C THR A 358 25.05 21.11 34.30
N GLY A 359 25.63 22.05 33.57
CA GLY A 359 24.95 22.91 32.61
C GLY A 359 25.01 22.32 31.20
N ARG A 360 23.98 22.56 30.40
CA ARG A 360 23.96 22.20 28.98
C ARG A 360 23.40 23.33 28.14
N VAL A 361 23.92 23.48 26.93
CA VAL A 361 23.43 24.42 25.91
C VAL A 361 23.62 23.81 24.53
N TYR A 362 22.72 24.09 23.60
CA TYR A 362 22.80 23.57 22.24
C TYR A 362 22.36 24.61 21.22
N TYR A 363 22.68 24.35 19.96
CA TYR A 363 22.25 25.07 18.78
C TYR A 363 21.76 24.07 17.73
N ASP A 364 20.50 24.21 17.33
CA ASP A 364 19.74 23.33 16.44
C ASP A 364 18.68 24.15 15.66
N ASN A 365 19.10 25.26 15.05
CA ASN A 365 18.15 26.12 14.34
C ASN A 365 17.76 25.47 13.01
N ASP A 366 16.78 24.58 12.99
CA ASP A 366 16.34 23.91 11.77
C ASP A 366 15.81 24.92 10.72
N VAL A 367 16.50 25.05 9.59
CA VAL A 367 16.15 26.02 8.54
C VAL A 367 15.73 25.34 7.24
N PHE A 368 16.30 24.18 6.91
CA PHE A 368 15.99 23.51 5.65
C PHE A 368 16.15 21.99 5.74
N ILE A 369 15.46 21.29 4.84
CA ILE A 369 15.67 19.88 4.56
C ILE A 369 16.68 19.77 3.42
N TYR A 370 17.66 18.87 3.57
CA TYR A 370 18.71 18.70 2.57
C TYR A 370 18.18 17.96 1.35
N ASP A 371 18.18 18.62 0.20
CA ASP A 371 17.88 18.01 -1.11
C ASP A 371 19.18 17.87 -1.91
N SER A 372 19.51 16.63 -2.31
CA SER A 372 20.67 16.35 -3.15
C SER A 372 20.25 15.97 -4.56
N TYR A 373 20.15 16.98 -5.42
CA TYR A 373 19.75 16.90 -6.83
C TYR A 373 20.54 15.90 -7.72
N PHE A 374 21.65 15.31 -7.24
CA PHE A 374 22.54 14.46 -8.06
C PHE A 374 22.87 13.07 -7.50
N GLN A 375 22.41 12.70 -6.31
CA GLN A 375 22.44 11.31 -5.80
C GLN A 375 21.25 11.17 -4.85
N SER A 376 20.40 10.17 -5.07
CA SER A 376 19.05 9.93 -4.53
C SER A 376 18.81 9.97 -3.00
N GLN A 377 19.71 10.47 -2.16
CA GLN A 377 19.80 10.04 -0.75
C GLN A 377 19.14 10.91 0.35
N SER A 378 18.25 11.87 0.05
CA SER A 378 17.99 12.91 1.07
C SER A 378 16.63 13.62 1.17
N GLU A 379 15.62 13.38 0.32
CA GLU A 379 14.32 14.08 0.46
C GLU A 379 13.51 13.51 1.64
N THR A 380 13.86 13.86 2.88
CA THR A 380 13.19 13.36 4.08
C THR A 380 12.87 14.42 5.12
N GLY A 381 11.63 14.37 5.60
CA GLY A 381 11.11 15.23 6.66
C GLY A 381 11.59 14.88 8.05
N LEU A 382 12.41 13.84 8.23
CA LEU A 382 12.81 13.37 9.55
C LEU A 382 14.15 13.95 10.05
N ILE A 383 14.94 14.58 9.18
CA ILE A 383 16.26 15.14 9.55
C ILE A 383 16.45 16.52 8.93
N TRP A 384 16.55 17.55 9.76
CA TRP A 384 16.62 18.95 9.33
C TRP A 384 17.99 19.53 9.60
N TYR A 385 18.42 20.53 8.83
CA TYR A 385 19.74 21.12 8.97
C TYR A 385 19.66 22.61 9.21
N ALA A 386 20.60 23.11 10.00
CA ALA A 386 20.65 24.51 10.38
C ALA A 386 21.38 25.38 9.35
N THR A 387 22.49 24.88 8.79
CA THR A 387 23.27 25.61 7.78
C THR A 387 24.18 24.67 7.00
N THR A 388 24.51 25.05 5.77
CA THR A 388 25.60 24.45 4.99
C THR A 388 26.92 25.21 5.23
N ILE A 389 28.03 24.48 5.29
CA ILE A 389 29.40 24.98 5.40
C ILE A 389 30.17 24.53 4.15
N ASP A 390 30.54 25.48 3.29
CA ASP A 390 31.31 25.22 2.07
C ASP A 390 32.75 24.76 2.34
N PRO A 391 33.39 24.07 1.39
CA PRO A 391 34.82 23.73 1.46
C PRO A 391 35.70 24.95 1.77
N GLY A 392 36.55 24.84 2.79
CA GLY A 392 37.43 25.92 3.23
C GLY A 392 36.74 27.07 3.96
N GLN A 393 35.43 26.99 4.21
CA GLN A 393 34.67 27.97 4.99
C GLN A 393 34.44 27.48 6.42
N PHE A 394 33.95 28.40 7.26
CA PHE A 394 33.56 28.11 8.62
C PHE A 394 32.23 28.79 9.00
N ARG A 395 31.66 28.35 10.10
CA ARG A 395 30.54 28.99 10.80
C ARG A 395 30.91 29.20 12.26
N THR A 396 30.57 30.36 12.82
CA THR A 396 30.77 30.67 14.23
C THR A 396 29.43 30.79 14.92
N LEU A 397 29.23 30.00 15.95
CA LEU A 397 28.04 29.97 16.79
C LEU A 397 28.37 30.59 18.14
N SER A 398 27.43 31.35 18.70
CA SER A 398 27.57 31.96 20.02
C SER A 398 26.68 31.18 21.00
N LEU A 399 27.29 30.36 21.86
CA LEU A 399 26.58 29.55 22.85
C LEU A 399 26.73 30.17 24.24
N GLN A 400 25.62 30.38 24.94
CA GLN A 400 25.61 30.99 26.26
C GLN A 400 25.80 29.92 27.35
N CYS A 401 26.99 29.86 27.95
CA CYS A 401 27.30 29.02 29.09
C CYS A 401 27.13 29.83 30.38
N GLU A 402 25.87 30.03 30.79
CA GLU A 402 25.53 30.81 31.99
C GLU A 402 26.17 30.20 33.26
N ASP A 403 26.88 31.03 34.03
CA ASP A 403 27.60 30.66 35.26
C ASP A 403 28.55 29.46 35.18
N ALA A 404 29.14 29.24 34.00
CA ALA A 404 30.20 28.25 33.86
C ALA A 404 31.37 28.52 34.81
N THR A 405 31.86 27.47 35.48
CA THR A 405 32.96 27.58 36.48
C THR A 405 34.36 27.62 35.85
N GLY A 406 34.45 27.33 34.55
CA GLY A 406 35.71 27.07 33.86
C GLY A 406 36.27 25.66 34.09
N GLY A 407 35.48 24.76 34.69
CA GLY A 407 35.80 23.33 34.77
C GLY A 407 35.84 22.64 33.39
N PRO A 408 36.18 21.35 33.34
CA PRO A 408 36.09 20.58 32.09
C PRO A 408 34.65 20.50 31.59
N GLY A 409 34.48 20.31 30.29
CA GLY A 409 33.19 20.14 29.64
C GLY A 409 33.24 19.13 28.50
N LYS A 410 32.17 19.03 27.71
CA LYS A 410 32.10 18.19 26.50
C LYS A 410 31.43 18.95 25.38
N ILE A 411 31.86 18.67 24.15
CA ILE A 411 31.20 19.15 22.94
C ILE A 411 30.76 17.96 22.09
N LYS A 412 29.55 18.05 21.54
CA LYS A 412 29.03 17.13 20.54
C LYS A 412 28.59 17.94 19.32
N VAL A 413 28.97 17.50 18.13
CA VAL A 413 28.59 18.14 16.87
C VAL A 413 28.07 17.07 15.92
N ARG A 414 26.90 17.31 15.33
CA ARG A 414 26.34 16.46 14.28
C ARG A 414 26.36 17.19 12.95
N THR A 415 26.95 16.56 11.94
CA THR A 415 27.00 17.08 10.57
C THR A 415 26.75 15.98 9.56
N ARG A 416 26.28 16.32 8.36
CA ARG A 416 26.21 15.38 7.23
C ARG A 416 26.94 15.95 6.03
N ALA A 417 27.76 15.14 5.36
CA ALA A 417 28.38 15.50 4.10
C ALA A 417 27.76 14.71 2.95
N GLN A 418 27.91 15.22 1.73
CA GLN A 418 27.37 14.60 0.51
C GLN A 418 27.92 13.18 0.24
N GLN A 419 29.12 12.82 0.74
CA GLN A 419 29.76 11.50 0.57
C GLN A 419 30.70 11.13 1.73
N SER A 420 31.08 9.85 1.84
CA SER A 420 31.73 9.18 2.98
C SER A 420 33.15 9.64 3.40
N ALA A 421 33.74 10.68 2.81
CA ALA A 421 35.04 11.22 3.25
C ALA A 421 35.02 12.76 3.37
N TYR A 422 34.94 13.29 4.58
CA TYR A 422 34.96 14.73 4.84
C TYR A 422 35.74 15.02 6.13
N ASN A 423 36.15 16.26 6.33
CA ASN A 423 36.95 16.69 7.49
C ASN A 423 36.38 17.96 8.11
N ILE A 424 35.91 17.84 9.35
CA ILE A 424 35.47 18.97 10.18
C ILE A 424 36.45 19.20 11.32
N GLU A 425 36.80 20.46 11.53
CA GLU A 425 37.53 20.94 12.72
C GLU A 425 36.60 21.82 13.56
N VAL A 426 36.66 21.71 14.88
CA VAL A 426 35.86 22.51 15.82
C VAL A 426 36.77 23.23 16.81
N LYS A 427 36.64 24.56 16.87
CA LYS A 427 37.37 25.45 17.78
C LYS A 427 36.44 26.13 18.77
N ILE A 428 36.94 26.35 19.98
CA ILE A 428 36.32 27.23 20.98
C ILE A 428 37.32 28.33 21.31
N GLY A 429 37.02 29.57 20.91
CA GLY A 429 38.02 30.63 20.86
C GLY A 429 39.18 30.25 19.92
N GLU A 430 40.42 30.28 20.43
CA GLU A 430 41.62 29.86 19.68
C GLU A 430 41.95 28.36 19.82
N ASN A 431 41.25 27.63 20.71
CA ASN A 431 41.57 26.25 21.03
C ASN A 431 40.86 25.29 20.08
N SER A 432 41.63 24.43 19.39
CA SER A 432 41.09 23.32 18.61
C SER A 432 40.71 22.17 19.54
N VAL A 433 39.41 21.93 19.70
CA VAL A 433 38.87 20.86 20.56
C VAL A 433 38.63 19.59 19.77
N ILE A 434 38.20 19.71 18.50
CA ILE A 434 38.13 18.60 17.54
C ILE A 434 39.02 18.96 16.37
N PRO A 435 40.26 18.46 16.28
CA PRO A 435 41.19 18.82 15.21
C PRO A 435 40.87 18.13 13.88
N PHE A 436 40.16 17.00 13.93
CA PHE A 436 39.77 16.20 12.77
C PHE A 436 38.53 15.39 13.08
N GLY A 437 37.51 15.47 12.22
CA GLY A 437 36.25 14.75 12.34
C GLY A 437 35.75 14.24 11.00
N ASN A 438 35.48 12.94 10.89
CA ASN A 438 35.06 12.24 9.66
C ASN A 438 33.83 11.33 9.86
N SER A 439 33.03 11.61 10.90
CA SER A 439 31.82 10.88 11.29
C SER A 439 30.65 11.84 11.35
N GLU A 440 29.43 11.33 11.10
CA GLU A 440 28.20 12.15 11.17
C GLU A 440 28.05 12.81 12.53
N VAL A 441 28.45 12.10 13.58
CA VAL A 441 28.51 12.62 14.95
C VAL A 441 29.95 12.56 15.41
N VAL A 442 30.46 13.70 15.89
CA VAL A 442 31.77 13.82 16.54
C VAL A 442 31.60 14.40 17.93
N GLN A 443 32.42 13.94 18.87
CA GLN A 443 32.38 14.37 20.26
C GLN A 443 33.78 14.46 20.85
N ALA A 444 34.01 15.38 21.77
CA ALA A 444 35.28 15.54 22.46
C ALA A 444 35.10 16.14 23.87
N GLU A 445 36.04 15.81 24.75
CA GLU A 445 36.20 16.48 26.04
C GLU A 445 36.82 17.86 25.83
N ILE A 446 36.34 18.85 26.59
CA ILE A 446 36.85 20.21 26.62
C ILE A 446 37.68 20.37 27.90
N PRO A 447 39.00 20.60 27.79
CA PRO A 447 39.84 20.90 28.94
C PRO A 447 39.35 22.09 29.77
N ALA A 448 39.61 22.04 31.08
CA ALA A 448 39.34 23.16 31.98
C ALA A 448 40.05 24.45 31.53
N GLY A 449 39.38 25.59 31.72
CA GLY A 449 39.87 26.93 31.37
C GLY A 449 39.53 27.39 29.94
N ILE A 450 38.88 26.55 29.12
CA ILE A 450 38.46 26.93 27.76
C ILE A 450 37.08 27.62 27.76
N LEU A 451 36.11 27.06 28.49
CA LEU A 451 34.77 27.62 28.60
C LEU A 451 34.73 28.73 29.65
N ASN A 452 34.10 29.84 29.33
CA ASN A 452 33.91 30.97 30.22
C ASN A 452 32.42 31.14 30.56
N SER A 453 32.12 31.76 31.71
CA SER A 453 30.74 32.21 31.98
C SER A 453 30.31 33.25 30.94
N GLY A 454 29.11 33.09 30.39
CA GLY A 454 28.57 33.93 29.33
C GLY A 454 28.73 33.33 27.93
N PHE A 455 28.90 34.16 26.92
CA PHE A 455 28.96 33.71 25.53
C PHE A 455 30.32 33.10 25.17
N ASN A 456 30.28 31.90 24.58
CA ASN A 456 31.43 31.20 24.04
C ASN A 456 31.28 31.06 22.52
N ALA A 457 32.31 31.46 21.78
CA ALA A 457 32.34 31.35 20.32
C ALA A 457 32.82 29.94 19.90
N VAL A 458 31.92 29.16 19.33
CA VAL A 458 32.20 27.83 18.75
C VAL A 458 32.30 27.94 17.24
N GLN A 459 33.48 27.69 16.68
CA GLN A 459 33.73 27.73 15.25
C GLN A 459 33.80 26.32 14.68
N ILE A 460 32.99 26.05 13.66
CA ILE A 460 32.99 24.79 12.91
C ILE A 460 33.57 25.07 11.53
N ILE A 461 34.67 24.40 11.20
CA ILE A 461 35.47 24.63 10.00
C ILE A 461 35.38 23.40 9.11
N ASN A 462 35.03 23.60 7.84
CA ASN A 462 35.05 22.55 6.84
C ASN A 462 36.40 22.54 6.11
N ASN A 463 37.32 21.68 6.55
CA ASN A 463 38.65 21.52 5.97
C ASN A 463 38.66 20.56 4.76
N SER A 464 37.49 20.21 4.22
CA SER A 464 37.38 19.39 3.02
C SER A 464 37.76 20.19 1.76
N THR A 465 38.26 19.51 0.73
CA THR A 465 38.76 20.16 -0.50
C THR A 465 37.69 20.47 -1.56
N SER A 466 36.55 19.76 -1.54
CA SER A 466 35.53 19.89 -2.59
C SER A 466 34.11 19.51 -2.14
N ARG A 467 33.84 19.46 -0.83
CA ARG A 467 32.62 18.86 -0.27
C ARG A 467 31.92 19.79 0.72
N TRP A 468 30.63 20.06 0.49
CA TRP A 468 29.77 20.73 1.48
C TRP A 468 29.55 19.85 2.70
N ASN A 469 29.28 20.50 3.83
CA ASN A 469 28.90 19.84 5.07
C ASN A 469 27.72 20.59 5.70
N HIS A 470 26.65 19.87 6.02
CA HIS A 470 25.44 20.39 6.64
C HIS A 470 25.51 20.21 8.15
N LEU A 471 25.43 21.30 8.89
CA LEU A 471 25.37 21.28 10.34
C LEU A 471 23.93 20.97 10.77
N ASN A 472 23.76 19.92 11.59
CA ASN A 472 22.49 19.59 12.22
C ASN A 472 22.42 20.29 13.58
N TYR A 473 23.26 19.90 14.55
CA TYR A 473 23.35 20.60 15.83
C TYR A 473 24.78 20.69 16.41
N VAL A 474 24.95 21.59 17.37
CA VAL A 474 26.07 21.64 18.32
C VAL A 474 25.53 21.62 19.73
N GLU A 475 26.13 20.82 20.61
CA GLU A 475 25.81 20.75 22.03
C GLU A 475 27.07 20.90 22.87
N LEU A 476 26.95 21.64 23.97
CA LEU A 476 27.95 21.78 25.02
C LEU A 476 27.38 21.32 26.36
N GLU A 477 28.14 20.47 27.05
CA GLU A 477 27.97 20.14 28.46
C GLU A 477 29.12 20.79 29.25
N PHE A 478 28.83 21.42 30.38
CA PHE A 478 29.84 22.14 31.17
C PHE A 478 29.48 22.18 32.65
N GLU A 479 30.48 22.36 33.52
CA GLU A 479 30.23 22.60 34.94
C GLU A 479 29.80 24.07 35.17
N ARG A 480 28.67 24.27 35.87
CA ARG A 480 28.16 25.59 36.26
C ARG A 480 27.89 25.67 37.76
N ARG A 481 27.78 26.89 38.29
CA ARG A 481 27.32 27.12 39.66
C ARG A 481 25.84 26.79 39.82
N VAL A 482 25.44 26.43 41.04
CA VAL A 482 24.02 26.26 41.42
C VAL A 482 23.39 27.65 41.62
N SER A 483 23.06 28.31 40.52
CA SER A 483 22.63 29.71 40.46
C SER A 483 21.67 29.95 39.31
N ALA A 484 20.73 30.90 39.49
CA ALA A 484 19.69 31.23 38.53
C ALA A 484 19.68 32.75 38.19
N PRO A 485 20.75 33.33 37.62
CA PRO A 485 20.83 34.78 37.39
C PRO A 485 19.82 35.28 36.35
N SER A 486 19.46 34.45 35.35
CA SER A 486 18.33 34.73 34.46
C SER A 486 16.96 34.57 35.13
N GLY A 487 16.90 34.02 36.34
CA GLY A 487 15.69 33.67 37.06
C GLY A 487 15.14 32.27 36.72
N PHE A 488 15.86 31.46 35.96
CA PHE A 488 15.54 30.07 35.63
C PHE A 488 16.83 29.23 35.57
N VAL A 489 16.82 28.02 36.12
CA VAL A 489 17.92 27.06 35.95
C VAL A 489 17.42 25.62 36.08
N GLU A 490 17.93 24.72 35.24
CA GLU A 490 17.82 23.28 35.43
C GLU A 490 19.06 22.76 36.18
N LEU A 491 18.83 21.92 37.18
CA LEU A 491 19.87 21.33 38.02
C LEU A 491 19.83 19.82 37.88
N LEU A 492 20.99 19.20 37.77
CA LEU A 492 21.15 17.75 37.79
C LEU A 492 21.90 17.34 39.04
N ALA A 493 21.47 16.25 39.69
CA ALA A 493 22.22 15.65 40.79
C ALA A 493 23.62 15.20 40.34
N PRO A 494 24.62 15.02 41.21
CA PRO A 494 25.96 14.60 40.77
C PRO A 494 25.97 13.24 40.04
N ASP A 495 26.77 13.13 38.98
CA ASP A 495 26.90 11.89 38.19
C ASP A 495 27.46 10.73 39.02
N ALA A 496 26.91 9.53 38.79
CA ALA A 496 27.35 8.26 39.39
C ALA A 496 27.31 8.18 40.94
N ALA A 497 26.62 9.11 41.61
CA ALA A 497 26.53 9.15 43.07
C ALA A 497 25.09 8.96 43.57
N SER A 498 24.81 7.78 44.15
CA SER A 498 23.62 7.63 45.01
C SER A 498 23.86 8.34 46.34
N GLY A 499 22.99 9.26 46.73
CA GLY A 499 23.20 10.06 47.93
C GLY A 499 22.07 11.03 48.23
N PHE A 500 22.16 11.67 49.39
CA PHE A 500 21.28 12.75 49.81
C PHE A 500 22.02 14.08 49.63
N PHE A 501 21.51 14.95 48.76
CA PHE A 501 22.18 16.16 48.31
C PHE A 501 21.39 17.40 48.74
N ALA A 502 22.11 18.48 49.07
CA ALA A 502 21.51 19.75 49.44
C ALA A 502 21.91 20.84 48.45
N TYR A 503 20.94 21.61 47.99
CA TYR A 503 21.12 22.68 47.00
C TYR A 503 20.67 24.01 47.62
N THR A 504 21.46 25.05 47.39
CA THR A 504 21.06 26.44 47.62
C THR A 504 21.28 27.19 46.31
N VAL A 505 20.19 27.61 45.68
CA VAL A 505 20.19 28.25 44.38
C VAL A 505 20.41 29.75 44.57
N GLU A 506 21.60 30.22 44.19
CA GLU A 506 21.91 31.65 44.19
C GLU A 506 21.04 32.40 43.17
N ASP A 507 20.81 33.69 43.37
CA ASP A 507 20.03 34.59 42.51
C ASP A 507 18.53 34.27 42.29
N LEU A 508 18.00 33.21 42.92
CA LEU A 508 16.58 32.85 42.81
C LEU A 508 15.64 33.73 43.66
N GLY A 509 16.10 34.15 44.83
CA GLY A 509 15.30 34.87 45.84
C GLY A 509 14.42 33.95 46.72
N SER A 510 13.85 34.50 47.80
CA SER A 510 13.07 33.72 48.79
C SER A 510 11.72 33.21 48.28
N ASP A 511 11.18 33.84 47.23
CA ASP A 511 9.83 33.56 46.71
C ASP A 511 9.89 32.71 45.43
N GLY A 512 11.08 32.18 45.10
CA GLY A 512 11.30 31.27 44.00
C GLY A 512 10.57 29.95 44.16
N TYR A 513 10.36 29.27 43.04
CA TYR A 513 9.88 27.90 43.01
C TYR A 513 11.02 26.95 42.72
N LEU A 514 10.99 25.82 43.40
CA LEU A 514 11.88 24.69 43.24
C LEU A 514 11.00 23.48 42.94
N PHE A 515 11.23 22.83 41.79
CA PHE A 515 10.55 21.60 41.43
C PHE A 515 11.54 20.46 41.28
N ASP A 516 11.19 19.30 41.81
CA ASP A 516 11.77 18.02 41.40
C ASP A 516 10.95 17.50 40.22
N ILE A 517 11.63 17.33 39.09
CA ILE A 517 11.08 16.87 37.80
C ILE A 517 11.70 15.54 37.38
N THR A 518 12.25 14.79 38.34
CA THR A 518 12.79 13.44 38.12
C THR A 518 11.70 12.50 37.59
N ASP A 519 10.47 12.66 38.09
CA ASP A 519 9.24 12.16 37.47
C ASP A 519 8.43 13.36 36.92
N PRO A 520 8.45 13.61 35.61
CA PRO A 520 7.79 14.77 35.02
C PRO A 520 6.25 14.71 35.08
N LEU A 521 5.65 13.54 35.30
CA LEU A 521 4.20 13.41 35.48
C LEU A 521 3.76 13.71 36.91
N HIS A 522 4.66 13.52 37.87
CA HIS A 522 4.40 13.70 39.30
C HIS A 522 5.43 14.61 40.00
N PRO A 523 5.66 15.85 39.50
CA PRO A 523 6.64 16.74 40.10
C PRO A 523 6.34 17.07 41.56
N LEU A 524 7.41 17.27 42.34
CA LEU A 524 7.35 17.81 43.70
C LEU A 524 7.66 19.30 43.65
N VAL A 525 7.09 20.09 44.57
CA VAL A 525 7.26 21.56 44.56
C VAL A 525 7.58 22.12 45.95
N ARG A 526 8.39 23.18 46.00
CA ARG A 526 8.65 23.98 47.20
C ARG A 526 8.89 25.45 46.85
N ARG A 527 8.44 26.35 47.74
CA ARG A 527 8.85 27.77 47.74
C ARG A 527 10.15 27.97 48.50
N GLY A 528 11.02 28.84 47.99
CA GLY A 528 12.31 29.17 48.59
C GLY A 528 13.46 29.11 47.60
N ASN A 529 14.68 29.14 48.13
CA ASN A 529 15.92 29.03 47.35
C ASN A 529 16.80 27.84 47.76
N SER A 530 16.32 26.96 48.64
CA SER A 530 17.06 25.76 49.04
C SER A 530 16.17 24.55 49.27
N PHE A 531 16.70 23.38 48.93
CA PHE A 531 16.06 22.08 49.08
C PHE A 531 17.11 20.99 49.30
N ALA A 532 16.68 19.82 49.77
CA ALA A 532 17.52 18.63 49.78
C ALA A 532 16.72 17.43 49.32
N ASP A 533 17.35 16.54 48.58
CA ASP A 533 16.70 15.36 48.02
C ASP A 533 17.67 14.19 47.81
N SER A 534 17.12 12.98 47.77
CA SER A 534 17.86 11.77 47.46
C SER A 534 17.90 11.52 45.95
N SER A 535 19.10 11.35 45.40
CA SER A 535 19.27 10.90 44.02
C SER A 535 19.90 9.51 44.00
N ASN A 536 19.54 8.71 43.00
CA ASN A 536 20.14 7.41 42.74
C ASN A 536 20.98 7.46 41.46
N ALA A 537 22.05 6.68 41.37
CA ALA A 537 22.82 6.52 40.14
C ALA A 537 22.04 5.82 39.00
N SER A 538 20.91 5.16 39.30
CA SER A 538 20.01 4.55 38.31
C SER A 538 18.77 5.37 37.97
N GLN A 539 18.52 6.46 38.71
CA GLN A 539 17.57 7.51 38.34
C GLN A 539 18.12 8.84 38.88
N ARG A 540 18.84 9.56 38.03
CA ARG A 540 19.54 10.81 38.39
C ARG A 540 18.50 11.90 38.63
N GLY A 541 18.55 12.51 39.82
CA GLY A 541 17.62 13.58 40.19
C GLY A 541 17.73 14.78 39.26
N ARG A 542 16.58 15.28 38.79
CA ARG A 542 16.44 16.45 37.92
C ARG A 542 15.56 17.48 38.58
N TYR A 543 16.00 18.74 38.59
CA TYR A 543 15.28 19.81 39.28
C TYR A 543 15.22 21.05 38.40
N ILE A 544 14.17 21.85 38.56
CA ILE A 544 14.12 23.21 38.01
C ILE A 544 13.91 24.22 39.13
N ALA A 545 14.59 25.35 39.01
CA ALA A 545 14.42 26.47 39.91
C ALA A 545 14.09 27.71 39.09
N LEU A 546 12.98 28.38 39.42
CA LEU A 546 12.56 29.58 38.70
C LEU A 546 11.89 30.63 39.58
N ARG A 547 12.01 31.89 39.16
CA ARG A 547 11.28 33.01 39.75
C ARG A 547 9.85 33.06 39.21
N SER A 548 8.97 33.73 39.97
CA SER A 548 7.55 33.86 39.58
C SER A 548 7.36 34.60 38.24
N ASP A 549 8.27 35.49 37.85
CA ASP A 549 8.22 36.20 36.55
C ASP A 549 8.74 35.37 35.36
N LYS A 550 9.19 34.14 35.62
CA LYS A 550 9.61 33.16 34.60
C LYS A 550 8.60 32.03 34.38
N ILE A 551 7.46 32.08 35.05
CA ILE A 551 6.33 31.20 34.75
C ILE A 551 5.72 31.66 33.43
N ASP A 552 5.60 30.72 32.49
CA ASP A 552 5.09 31.00 31.14
C ASP A 552 3.59 30.72 31.03
N LYS A 553 2.99 31.04 29.88
CA LYS A 553 1.58 30.75 29.57
C LYS A 553 1.49 29.84 28.36
N PRO A 554 0.66 28.79 28.41
CA PRO A 554 0.48 27.94 27.26
C PRO A 554 -0.41 28.64 26.21
N VAL A 555 -0.48 28.05 25.02
CA VAL A 555 -1.37 28.52 23.95
C VAL A 555 -2.63 27.66 23.92
N PHE A 556 -3.81 28.28 23.99
CA PHE A 556 -5.07 27.56 23.85
C PHE A 556 -5.27 27.11 22.40
N ARG A 557 -5.64 25.84 22.22
CA ARG A 557 -5.78 25.19 20.90
C ARG A 557 -7.20 24.71 20.59
N GLY A 558 -8.11 24.71 21.56
CA GLY A 558 -9.51 24.35 21.36
C GLY A 558 -10.04 23.43 22.43
N VAL A 559 -11.16 22.79 22.13
CA VAL A 559 -11.86 21.87 23.04
C VAL A 559 -12.19 20.59 22.28
N ASN A 560 -11.90 19.45 22.91
CA ASN A 560 -12.34 18.14 22.45
C ASN A 560 -13.62 17.79 23.22
N ARG A 561 -14.71 17.61 22.47
CA ARG A 561 -16.05 17.30 22.98
C ARG A 561 -16.63 16.16 22.16
N ILE A 562 -17.57 15.44 22.76
CA ILE A 562 -18.39 14.48 22.01
C ILE A 562 -19.23 15.27 21.00
N ASP A 563 -19.00 15.00 19.72
CA ASP A 563 -19.77 15.55 18.62
C ASP A 563 -20.70 14.45 18.07
N GLU A 564 -22.01 14.61 18.31
CA GLU A 564 -23.01 13.64 17.86
C GLU A 564 -23.27 13.70 16.35
N SER A 565 -22.69 14.66 15.62
CA SER A 565 -22.81 14.77 14.16
C SER A 565 -21.83 13.90 13.39
N LEU A 566 -20.78 13.37 14.04
CA LEU A 566 -19.79 12.49 13.42
C LEU A 566 -20.32 11.05 13.30
N ASP A 567 -19.77 10.28 12.35
CA ASP A 567 -20.07 8.85 12.15
C ASP A 567 -19.66 7.98 13.36
N TYR A 568 -18.85 8.53 14.27
CA TYR A 568 -18.35 7.89 15.47
C TYR A 568 -18.52 8.82 16.67
N ARG A 569 -18.74 8.24 17.85
CA ARG A 569 -18.69 9.01 19.10
C ARG A 569 -17.26 9.22 19.60
N ARG A 570 -16.41 8.20 19.42
CA ARG A 570 -14.97 8.17 19.72
C ARG A 570 -14.28 7.12 18.85
N LEU A 571 -13.01 7.35 18.54
CA LEU A 571 -12.23 6.40 17.75
C LEU A 571 -11.86 5.15 18.57
N ARG A 572 -11.76 5.29 19.89
CA ARG A 572 -11.54 4.17 20.83
C ARG A 572 -12.78 3.37 21.21
N ASP A 573 -13.88 3.47 20.46
CA ASP A 573 -15.07 2.64 20.66
C ASP A 573 -14.90 1.27 19.95
N PRO A 574 -14.76 0.15 20.68
CA PRO A 574 -14.58 -1.17 20.08
C PRO A 574 -15.86 -1.71 19.41
N SER A 575 -17.01 -1.07 19.62
CA SER A 575 -18.29 -1.51 19.07
C SER A 575 -18.51 -1.13 17.60
N LEU A 576 -17.63 -0.31 17.02
CA LEU A 576 -17.68 0.08 15.62
C LEU A 576 -17.53 -1.14 14.70
N GLU A 577 -18.40 -1.22 13.68
CA GLU A 577 -18.41 -2.29 12.67
C GLU A 577 -18.17 -1.66 11.29
N VAL A 578 -16.91 -1.70 10.84
CA VAL A 578 -16.45 -0.92 9.69
C VAL A 578 -15.66 -1.81 8.74
N GLY A 579 -15.99 -1.79 7.45
CA GLY A 579 -15.23 -2.42 6.38
C GLY A 579 -14.16 -1.51 5.75
N ILE A 580 -14.42 -0.21 5.66
CA ILE A 580 -13.49 0.82 5.17
C ILE A 580 -13.44 2.06 6.07
N ILE A 581 -12.23 2.52 6.37
CA ILE A 581 -11.97 3.77 7.09
C ILE A 581 -11.54 4.85 6.10
N ILE A 582 -12.23 5.99 6.06
CA ILE A 582 -11.89 7.14 5.21
C ILE A 582 -11.32 8.24 6.10
N ILE A 583 -10.01 8.46 6.07
CA ILE A 583 -9.34 9.48 6.87
C ILE A 583 -9.18 10.75 6.03
N THR A 584 -9.61 11.89 6.54
CA THR A 584 -9.64 13.16 5.80
C THR A 584 -9.22 14.34 6.66
N TYR A 585 -8.84 15.44 6.01
CA TYR A 585 -8.72 16.73 6.68
C TYR A 585 -10.07 17.17 7.27
N ASP A 586 -10.03 17.74 8.46
CA ASP A 586 -11.20 18.00 9.31
C ASP A 586 -12.29 18.82 8.60
N ASP A 587 -11.91 19.82 7.79
CA ASP A 587 -12.84 20.70 7.07
C ASP A 587 -13.48 20.05 5.84
N TRP A 588 -12.94 18.92 5.34
CA TRP A 588 -13.47 18.20 4.17
C TRP A 588 -14.31 16.98 4.55
N TYR A 589 -14.57 16.80 5.85
CA TYR A 589 -15.33 15.67 6.38
C TYR A 589 -16.71 15.52 5.73
N ASP A 590 -17.45 16.63 5.59
CA ASP A 590 -18.81 16.64 5.07
C ASP A 590 -18.85 16.35 3.55
N ALA A 591 -17.83 16.78 2.79
CA ALA A 591 -17.72 16.52 1.35
C ALA A 591 -17.64 15.02 1.01
N LEU A 592 -17.29 14.18 1.98
CA LEU A 592 -17.21 12.72 1.84
C LEU A 592 -18.48 11.97 2.23
N GLU A 593 -19.56 12.65 2.67
CA GLU A 593 -20.84 12.00 2.99
C GLU A 593 -21.33 11.04 1.89
N PRO A 594 -21.27 11.39 0.57
CA PRO A 594 -21.72 10.48 -0.48
C PRO A 594 -20.94 9.17 -0.55
N MET A 595 -19.72 9.13 -0.01
CA MET A 595 -18.90 7.92 0.02
C MET A 595 -19.43 6.89 1.03
N ILE A 596 -20.18 7.29 2.06
CA ILE A 596 -20.80 6.35 3.00
C ILE A 596 -21.83 5.50 2.28
N ASP A 597 -22.75 6.15 1.58
CA ASP A 597 -23.80 5.47 0.81
C ASP A 597 -23.23 4.70 -0.39
N PHE A 598 -22.18 5.24 -1.04
CA PHE A 598 -21.49 4.52 -2.11
C PHE A 598 -20.96 3.17 -1.64
N HIS A 599 -20.13 3.11 -0.60
CA HIS A 599 -19.51 1.85 -0.17
C HIS A 599 -20.55 0.85 0.36
N ARG A 600 -21.60 1.34 1.04
CA ARG A 600 -22.68 0.48 1.54
C ARG A 600 -23.43 -0.21 0.40
N ASN A 601 -23.62 0.49 -0.71
CA ASN A 601 -24.42 0.03 -1.85
C ASN A 601 -23.57 -0.47 -3.04
N TYR A 602 -22.25 -0.52 -2.91
CA TYR A 602 -21.37 -0.96 -3.98
C TYR A 602 -21.52 -2.47 -4.21
N LYS A 603 -22.19 -2.85 -5.31
CA LYS A 603 -22.59 -4.22 -5.64
C LYS A 603 -21.45 -5.24 -5.56
N GLU A 604 -20.26 -4.84 -5.98
CA GLU A 604 -19.08 -5.72 -6.06
C GLU A 604 -18.54 -6.12 -4.68
N GLU A 605 -18.60 -5.20 -3.72
CA GLU A 605 -18.04 -5.36 -2.38
C GLU A 605 -18.72 -4.36 -1.42
N PRO A 606 -19.91 -4.68 -0.89
CA PRO A 606 -20.62 -3.79 0.02
C PRO A 606 -19.91 -3.74 1.37
N LEU A 607 -19.56 -2.54 1.81
CA LEU A 607 -18.82 -2.30 3.05
C LEU A 607 -19.51 -1.21 3.88
N SER A 608 -19.55 -1.38 5.20
CA SER A 608 -19.78 -0.25 6.09
C SER A 608 -18.57 0.69 6.06
N ALA A 609 -18.83 1.97 5.89
CA ALA A 609 -17.80 3.01 5.86
C ALA A 609 -17.93 3.92 7.08
N VAL A 610 -16.79 4.46 7.52
CA VAL A 610 -16.73 5.53 8.51
C VAL A 610 -15.78 6.61 7.99
N ARG A 611 -16.19 7.87 8.06
CA ARG A 611 -15.27 9.00 7.85
C ARG A 611 -14.63 9.35 9.18
N VAL A 612 -13.35 9.72 9.16
CA VAL A 612 -12.55 10.06 10.34
C VAL A 612 -11.78 11.34 10.08
N LYS A 613 -11.91 12.31 10.99
CA LYS A 613 -11.10 13.53 10.99
C LYS A 613 -9.69 13.20 11.46
N VAL A 614 -8.67 13.67 10.73
CA VAL A 614 -7.27 13.41 11.11
C VAL A 614 -6.91 14.11 12.42
N GLY A 615 -7.54 15.25 12.75
CA GLY A 615 -7.38 15.93 14.04
C GLY A 615 -7.74 15.04 15.24
N ASP A 616 -8.84 14.27 15.13
CA ASP A 616 -9.29 13.37 16.20
C ASP A 616 -8.33 12.19 16.39
N ILE A 617 -7.67 11.74 15.32
CA ILE A 617 -6.60 10.74 15.39
C ILE A 617 -5.41 11.29 16.17
N PHE A 618 -4.96 12.51 15.85
CA PHE A 618 -3.85 13.14 16.56
C PHE A 618 -4.19 13.40 18.03
N ASP A 619 -5.43 13.75 18.33
CA ASP A 619 -5.91 13.86 19.70
C ASP A 619 -5.85 12.51 20.42
N GLU A 620 -6.59 11.49 19.97
CA GLU A 620 -6.75 10.24 20.70
C GLU A 620 -5.54 9.29 20.66
N PHE A 621 -4.69 9.36 19.62
CA PHE A 621 -3.57 8.44 19.40
C PHE A 621 -2.19 9.14 19.31
N GLY A 622 -2.18 10.47 19.17
CA GLY A 622 -0.99 11.33 19.26
C GLY A 622 -0.92 12.17 20.53
N TRP A 623 -1.89 12.01 21.45
CA TRP A 623 -2.04 12.81 22.68
C TRP A 623 -2.24 14.31 22.41
N GLY A 624 -2.74 14.65 21.22
CA GLY A 624 -2.91 16.00 20.72
C GLY A 624 -1.79 16.50 19.80
N ASN A 625 -0.66 15.80 19.76
CA ASN A 625 0.49 16.18 18.95
C ASN A 625 0.31 15.74 17.50
N TYR A 626 0.69 16.61 16.56
CA TYR A 626 0.83 16.25 15.15
C TYR A 626 2.04 15.31 15.02
N ASP A 627 1.76 14.01 14.93
CA ASP A 627 2.74 12.93 14.73
C ASP A 627 2.11 11.89 13.79
N PRO A 628 2.64 11.71 12.56
CA PRO A 628 2.10 10.75 11.59
C PRO A 628 1.97 9.32 12.12
N VAL A 629 2.78 8.92 13.11
CA VAL A 629 2.68 7.59 13.75
C VAL A 629 1.32 7.36 14.41
N ALA A 630 0.62 8.43 14.82
CA ALA A 630 -0.72 8.35 15.39
C ALA A 630 -1.73 7.73 14.39
N ILE A 631 -1.59 7.99 13.09
CA ILE A 631 -2.43 7.41 12.03
C ILE A 631 -2.29 5.89 12.01
N ARG A 632 -1.05 5.38 12.04
CA ARG A 632 -0.82 3.93 12.13
C ARG A 632 -1.36 3.36 13.42
N ASN A 633 -1.12 4.01 14.56
CA ASN A 633 -1.57 3.51 15.86
C ASN A 633 -3.11 3.43 15.93
N PHE A 634 -3.81 4.40 15.35
CA PHE A 634 -5.26 4.37 15.18
C PHE A 634 -5.71 3.20 14.29
N LEU A 635 -5.12 3.05 13.09
CA LEU A 635 -5.50 1.97 12.17
C LEU A 635 -5.23 0.58 12.76
N LYS A 636 -4.11 0.42 13.48
CA LYS A 636 -3.80 -0.79 14.24
C LYS A 636 -4.84 -1.05 15.31
N TYR A 637 -5.21 -0.02 16.08
CA TYR A 637 -6.25 -0.13 17.09
C TYR A 637 -7.59 -0.56 16.49
N ALA A 638 -8.04 0.09 15.42
CA ALA A 638 -9.26 -0.27 14.72
C ALA A 638 -9.21 -1.71 14.19
N TYR A 639 -8.11 -2.09 13.55
CA TYR A 639 -7.88 -3.45 13.07
C TYR A 639 -7.90 -4.48 14.20
N GLU A 640 -7.44 -4.17 15.40
CA GLU A 640 -7.41 -5.12 16.52
C GLU A 640 -8.71 -5.15 17.34
N ASN A 641 -9.49 -4.07 17.36
CA ASN A 641 -10.57 -3.89 18.34
C ASN A 641 -11.97 -3.68 17.72
N TRP A 642 -12.10 -3.23 16.47
CA TRP A 642 -13.41 -2.99 15.86
C TRP A 642 -13.97 -4.29 15.27
N ARG A 643 -14.91 -4.93 15.98
CA ARG A 643 -15.45 -6.27 15.66
C ARG A 643 -16.96 -6.42 15.87
N GLY A 644 -17.67 -5.30 16.07
CA GLY A 644 -19.10 -5.27 16.37
C GLY A 644 -19.47 -5.89 17.74
N PRO A 645 -20.74 -5.81 18.17
CA PRO A 645 -21.17 -6.20 19.53
C PRO A 645 -20.97 -7.67 19.91
N SER A 646 -20.88 -8.57 18.92
CA SER A 646 -20.64 -10.01 19.13
C SER A 646 -19.17 -10.41 19.04
N GLY A 647 -18.27 -9.49 18.66
CA GLY A 647 -16.85 -9.76 18.45
C GLY A 647 -16.54 -10.68 17.26
N SER A 648 -17.53 -11.01 16.43
CA SER A 648 -17.43 -11.98 15.34
C SER A 648 -17.35 -11.36 13.95
N ALA A 649 -17.48 -10.04 13.81
CA ALA A 649 -17.31 -9.37 12.53
C ALA A 649 -15.83 -9.43 12.07
N GLU A 650 -15.58 -9.26 10.78
CA GLU A 650 -14.20 -9.13 10.29
C GLU A 650 -13.62 -7.74 10.64
N PRO A 651 -12.28 -7.60 10.75
CA PRO A 651 -11.65 -6.28 10.84
C PRO A 651 -11.95 -5.38 9.64
N PRO A 652 -11.80 -4.05 9.83
CA PRO A 652 -11.61 -3.13 8.72
C PRO A 652 -10.53 -3.63 7.76
N SER A 653 -10.86 -3.73 6.47
CA SER A 653 -9.97 -4.28 5.44
C SER A 653 -9.33 -3.20 4.58
N TYR A 654 -9.95 -2.02 4.50
CA TYR A 654 -9.52 -0.92 3.64
C TYR A 654 -9.32 0.39 4.40
N VAL A 655 -8.40 1.21 3.92
CA VAL A 655 -8.25 2.61 4.30
C VAL A 655 -8.11 3.49 3.07
N LEU A 656 -8.86 4.60 3.04
CA LEU A 656 -8.71 5.66 2.04
C LEU A 656 -8.19 6.93 2.73
N LEU A 657 -7.04 7.42 2.30
CA LEU A 657 -6.41 8.65 2.79
C LEU A 657 -6.79 9.81 1.86
N VAL A 658 -7.56 10.78 2.36
CA VAL A 658 -8.07 11.92 1.59
C VAL A 658 -7.34 13.19 2.03
N GLY A 659 -6.30 13.53 1.28
CA GLY A 659 -5.50 14.73 1.47
C GLY A 659 -4.11 14.59 0.85
N GLY A 660 -3.63 15.70 0.28
CA GLY A 660 -2.23 15.90 -0.06
C GLY A 660 -1.37 15.97 1.20
N GLY A 661 -0.08 15.77 1.02
CA GLY A 661 0.90 15.90 2.09
C GLY A 661 2.29 15.69 1.56
N ASP A 662 3.26 16.26 2.24
CA ASP A 662 4.66 16.32 1.81
C ASP A 662 5.62 15.87 2.92
N TYR A 663 6.91 15.84 2.60
CA TYR A 663 7.96 15.59 3.59
C TYR A 663 8.29 16.85 4.44
N ASP A 664 7.66 17.99 4.22
CA ASP A 664 7.88 19.24 4.96
C ASP A 664 6.86 19.40 6.09
N TYR A 665 6.91 18.48 7.06
CA TYR A 665 5.89 18.35 8.12
C TYR A 665 5.62 19.61 8.95
N ARG A 666 6.61 20.50 9.16
CA ARG A 666 6.41 21.80 9.86
C ARG A 666 6.38 22.99 8.90
N ASN A 667 6.24 22.74 7.60
CA ASN A 667 6.07 23.75 6.55
C ASN A 667 7.18 24.82 6.54
N LEU A 668 8.45 24.38 6.55
CA LEU A 668 9.62 25.27 6.52
C LEU A 668 10.00 25.75 5.12
N ILE A 669 9.63 25.02 4.07
CA ILE A 669 10.09 25.20 2.69
C ILE A 669 9.04 25.91 1.83
N SER A 670 7.81 25.41 1.76
CA SER A 670 6.80 25.96 0.82
C SER A 670 6.12 27.19 1.39
N SER A 671 5.91 27.25 2.71
CA SER A 671 5.11 28.27 3.41
C SER A 671 3.67 28.41 2.90
N ALA A 672 3.23 27.53 2.01
CA ALA A 672 2.00 27.63 1.22
C ALA A 672 1.30 26.28 0.98
N ASP A 673 2.04 25.16 1.03
CA ASP A 673 1.46 23.81 1.01
C ASP A 673 0.99 23.45 2.42
N GLN A 674 -0.10 22.69 2.50
CA GLN A 674 -0.62 22.20 3.77
C GLN A 674 -0.52 20.68 3.77
N ASN A 675 0.09 20.18 4.83
CA ASN A 675 0.31 18.75 5.00
C ASN A 675 -0.96 18.09 5.60
N TRP A 676 -2.03 18.05 4.79
CA TRP A 676 -3.39 17.66 5.18
C TRP A 676 -3.43 16.24 5.76
N ILE A 677 -2.88 15.28 5.01
CA ILE A 677 -2.67 13.90 5.47
C ILE A 677 -1.22 13.52 5.19
N PRO A 678 -0.34 13.53 6.20
CA PRO A 678 1.08 13.35 5.98
C PRO A 678 1.42 11.99 5.37
N PRO A 679 2.34 11.92 4.39
CA PRO A 679 2.96 10.66 4.01
C PRO A 679 3.97 10.24 5.09
N TRP A 680 4.25 8.95 5.20
CA TRP A 680 5.46 8.51 5.90
C TRP A 680 6.64 8.62 4.94
N ASN A 681 7.57 9.52 5.24
CA ASN A 681 8.78 9.71 4.45
C ASN A 681 10.03 9.46 5.31
N GLU A 682 10.82 8.46 4.92
CA GLU A 682 12.12 8.17 5.50
C GLU A 682 13.15 7.93 4.40
N LEU A 683 14.14 8.83 4.32
CA LEU A 683 15.23 8.77 3.33
C LEU A 683 14.71 8.77 1.88
N GLU A 684 14.80 7.63 1.18
CA GLU A 684 14.39 7.46 -0.21
C GLU A 684 13.00 6.82 -0.34
N VAL A 685 12.26 6.71 0.77
CA VAL A 685 10.98 6.00 0.83
C VAL A 685 9.91 6.99 1.24
N CYS A 686 8.94 7.19 0.35
CA CYS A 686 7.66 7.80 0.67
C CYS A 686 6.59 6.72 0.48
N THR A 687 5.92 6.29 1.55
CA THR A 687 4.97 5.17 1.49
C THR A 687 3.79 5.33 2.46
N ASP A 688 2.61 4.87 2.03
CA ASP A 688 1.46 4.72 2.92
C ASP A 688 1.41 3.32 3.58
N ASP A 689 2.31 2.41 3.19
CA ASP A 689 2.39 1.06 3.77
C ASP A 689 2.71 1.10 5.26
N PHE A 690 3.46 2.11 5.68
CA PHE A 690 3.76 2.37 7.09
C PHE A 690 2.49 2.46 7.96
N TYR A 691 1.38 2.93 7.40
CA TYR A 691 0.11 3.09 8.13
C TYR A 691 -0.69 1.79 8.24
N VAL A 692 -0.40 0.79 7.41
CA VAL A 692 -1.21 -0.44 7.28
C VAL A 692 -0.41 -1.73 7.51
N ASP A 693 0.89 -1.62 7.79
CA ASP A 693 1.72 -2.72 8.28
C ASP A 693 1.77 -2.70 9.82
N PHE A 694 1.11 -3.66 10.45
CA PHE A 694 1.10 -3.83 11.90
C PHE A 694 2.05 -4.95 12.35
N ASN A 695 2.99 -5.35 11.49
CA ASN A 695 3.99 -6.36 11.75
C ASN A 695 5.40 -5.74 11.80
N ASP A 696 6.31 -6.38 12.51
CA ASP A 696 7.71 -5.94 12.61
C ASP A 696 8.63 -6.57 11.55
N SER A 697 8.16 -7.57 10.81
CA SER A 697 9.02 -8.44 10.00
C SER A 697 9.42 -7.81 8.65
N GLY A 698 8.68 -6.78 8.20
CA GLY A 698 8.83 -6.10 6.91
C GLY A 698 8.69 -7.02 5.69
N ASN A 699 8.21 -8.25 5.86
CA ASN A 699 8.10 -9.27 4.81
C ASN A 699 6.71 -9.91 4.72
N ASP A 700 5.79 -9.48 5.59
CA ASP A 700 4.43 -10.00 5.67
C ASP A 700 3.51 -9.24 4.72
N LEU A 701 2.34 -9.81 4.44
CA LEU A 701 1.29 -9.07 3.76
C LEU A 701 0.83 -7.94 4.68
N LEU A 702 0.67 -6.74 4.13
CA LEU A 702 0.08 -5.60 4.85
C LEU A 702 -1.23 -6.02 5.52
N ASP A 703 -1.59 -5.50 6.68
CA ASP A 703 -2.81 -5.90 7.37
C ASP A 703 -4.07 -5.32 6.71
N MET A 704 -3.95 -4.12 6.13
CA MET A 704 -5.03 -3.41 5.42
C MET A 704 -4.63 -2.99 4.00
N MET A 705 -5.62 -2.72 3.16
CA MET A 705 -5.46 -2.26 1.77
C MET A 705 -5.63 -0.74 1.72
N SER A 706 -4.59 -0.01 1.31
CA SER A 706 -4.59 1.46 1.28
C SER A 706 -4.78 2.03 -0.12
N GLY A 707 -5.47 3.17 -0.20
CA GLY A 707 -5.47 4.08 -1.34
C GLY A 707 -5.42 5.53 -0.89
N ARG A 708 -5.02 6.43 -1.78
CA ARG A 708 -4.84 7.86 -1.49
C ARG A 708 -5.48 8.76 -2.55
N TRP A 709 -6.14 9.82 -2.10
CA TRP A 709 -6.53 10.99 -2.88
C TRP A 709 -5.65 12.17 -2.46
N PRO A 710 -4.55 12.46 -3.21
CA PRO A 710 -3.62 13.55 -2.89
C PRO A 710 -4.19 14.91 -3.33
N VAL A 711 -5.30 15.31 -2.69
CA VAL A 711 -6.06 16.53 -3.00
C VAL A 711 -5.62 17.71 -2.14
N GLN A 712 -5.68 18.90 -2.72
CA GLN A 712 -5.26 20.15 -2.09
C GLN A 712 -6.43 21.06 -1.72
N THR A 713 -7.65 20.76 -2.21
CA THR A 713 -8.85 21.55 -1.91
C THR A 713 -10.09 20.67 -1.79
N GLU A 714 -11.11 21.16 -1.10
CA GLU A 714 -12.43 20.53 -1.01
C GLU A 714 -13.05 20.28 -2.39
N SER A 715 -12.89 21.21 -3.34
CA SER A 715 -13.42 21.04 -4.70
C SER A 715 -12.81 19.87 -5.47
N GLU A 716 -11.55 19.53 -5.18
CA GLU A 716 -10.90 18.34 -5.74
C GLU A 716 -11.45 17.06 -5.11
N VAL A 717 -11.80 17.09 -3.82
CA VAL A 717 -12.49 15.98 -3.13
C VAL A 717 -13.84 15.72 -3.81
N GLU A 718 -14.67 16.75 -3.97
CA GLU A 718 -15.98 16.63 -4.61
C GLU A 718 -15.88 16.11 -6.05
N ALA A 719 -14.88 16.56 -6.82
CA ALA A 719 -14.61 16.09 -8.17
C ALA A 719 -14.31 14.58 -8.20
N ILE A 720 -13.44 14.10 -7.31
CA ILE A 720 -13.07 12.68 -7.24
C ILE A 720 -14.21 11.82 -6.71
N VAL A 721 -14.97 12.29 -5.72
CA VAL A 721 -16.18 11.60 -5.21
C VAL A 721 -17.17 11.37 -6.33
N ASN A 722 -17.54 12.43 -7.06
CA ASN A 722 -18.48 12.36 -8.16
C ASN A 722 -18.00 11.41 -9.28
N LYS A 723 -16.72 11.49 -9.64
CA LYS A 723 -16.10 10.62 -10.64
C LYS A 723 -16.12 9.15 -10.21
N THR A 724 -15.75 8.88 -8.97
CA THR A 724 -15.71 7.52 -8.38
C THR A 724 -17.10 6.88 -8.42
N ILE A 725 -18.11 7.59 -7.93
CA ILE A 725 -19.50 7.11 -7.91
C ILE A 725 -20.01 6.89 -9.34
N GLN A 726 -19.80 7.83 -10.25
CA GLN A 726 -20.25 7.68 -11.64
C GLN A 726 -19.60 6.50 -12.35
N TYR A 727 -18.29 6.32 -12.17
CA TYR A 727 -17.55 5.21 -12.78
C TYR A 727 -18.08 3.85 -12.30
N ALA A 728 -18.38 3.75 -11.00
CA ALA A 728 -18.73 2.50 -10.35
C ALA A 728 -20.23 2.15 -10.45
N ILE A 729 -21.12 3.14 -10.38
CA ILE A 729 -22.58 2.93 -10.28
C ILE A 729 -23.28 3.17 -11.61
N THR A 730 -22.81 4.12 -12.41
CA THR A 730 -23.40 4.47 -13.72
C THR A 730 -22.32 4.51 -14.80
N PRO A 731 -21.63 3.39 -15.08
CA PRO A 731 -20.53 3.37 -16.05
C PRO A 731 -21.07 3.70 -17.45
N LEU A 732 -20.28 4.43 -18.25
CA LEU A 732 -20.55 4.58 -19.68
C LEU A 732 -20.27 3.25 -20.37
N TYR A 733 -21.27 2.61 -20.97
CA TYR A 733 -21.02 1.34 -21.66
C TYR A 733 -20.34 1.58 -23.01
N GLY A 734 -19.44 0.68 -23.37
CA GLY A 734 -18.81 0.71 -24.67
C GLY A 734 -17.52 -0.10 -24.75
N PRO A 735 -17.00 -0.31 -25.95
CA PRO A 735 -15.79 -1.11 -26.19
C PRO A 735 -14.51 -0.55 -25.56
N TRP A 736 -14.55 0.66 -25.01
CA TRP A 736 -13.44 1.16 -24.21
C TRP A 736 -13.18 0.25 -23.00
N LYS A 737 -14.25 -0.33 -22.41
CA LYS A 737 -14.20 -1.29 -21.28
C LYS A 737 -13.49 -2.61 -21.62
N ASN A 738 -13.23 -2.93 -22.88
CA ASN A 738 -12.40 -4.07 -23.28
C ASN A 738 -11.17 -3.65 -24.11
N THR A 739 -10.79 -2.38 -24.07
CA THR A 739 -9.58 -1.87 -24.73
C THR A 739 -8.51 -1.62 -23.67
N ALA A 740 -7.30 -2.14 -23.92
CA ALA A 740 -6.12 -1.90 -23.08
C ALA A 740 -5.00 -1.31 -23.94
N THR A 741 -4.43 -0.19 -23.50
CA THR A 741 -3.39 0.53 -24.21
C THR A 741 -2.04 0.33 -23.53
N PHE A 742 -1.05 -0.13 -24.29
CA PHE A 742 0.32 -0.35 -23.84
C PHE A 742 1.23 0.67 -24.48
N VAL A 743 1.92 1.43 -23.64
CA VAL A 743 2.80 2.53 -23.99
C VAL A 743 4.22 2.18 -23.54
N ALA A 744 5.19 2.26 -24.45
CA ALA A 744 6.59 1.93 -24.12
C ALA A 744 7.57 2.98 -24.66
N ASP A 745 8.51 3.36 -23.80
CA ASP A 745 9.70 4.15 -24.12
C ASP A 745 10.59 3.42 -25.13
N ASP A 746 11.42 4.18 -25.85
CA ASP A 746 12.31 3.66 -26.88
C ASP A 746 13.70 3.29 -26.32
N GLU A 747 14.56 2.78 -27.19
CA GLU A 747 15.89 2.29 -26.83
C GLU A 747 16.99 3.36 -26.80
N TRP A 748 16.67 4.63 -27.09
CA TRP A 748 17.63 5.71 -27.27
C TRP A 748 17.85 6.50 -25.98
N LYS A 749 19.09 6.47 -25.46
CA LYS A 749 19.49 7.31 -24.32
C LYS A 749 20.87 7.92 -24.54
N ASN A 750 21.00 9.22 -24.24
CA ASN A 750 22.26 9.98 -24.35
C ASN A 750 22.98 9.80 -25.71
N GLY A 751 22.23 9.58 -26.80
CA GLY A 751 22.77 9.35 -28.14
C GLY A 751 23.25 7.92 -28.44
N TYR A 752 22.95 6.95 -27.57
CA TYR A 752 23.28 5.53 -27.76
C TYR A 752 22.06 4.62 -27.59
N CYS A 753 22.21 3.39 -28.07
CA CYS A 753 21.19 2.35 -28.12
C CYS A 753 21.38 1.35 -26.98
N SER A 754 20.53 1.35 -25.94
CA SER A 754 20.77 0.49 -24.76
C SER A 754 19.53 -0.07 -24.06
N GLU A 755 18.34 0.47 -24.27
CA GLU A 755 17.18 0.17 -23.40
C GLU A 755 16.07 -0.60 -24.13
N PHE A 756 16.30 -1.89 -24.33
CA PHE A 756 15.40 -2.74 -25.12
C PHE A 756 14.21 -3.31 -24.33
N LEU A 757 14.24 -3.21 -23.00
CA LEU A 757 13.33 -3.97 -22.13
C LEU A 757 11.89 -3.42 -22.14
N HIS A 758 11.69 -2.11 -22.20
CA HIS A 758 10.36 -1.49 -22.07
C HIS A 758 9.31 -2.05 -23.04
N THR A 759 9.67 -2.18 -24.33
CA THR A 759 8.79 -2.77 -25.35
C THR A 759 8.63 -4.28 -25.14
N THR A 760 9.74 -5.01 -24.92
CA THR A 760 9.69 -6.48 -24.80
C THR A 760 8.88 -6.96 -23.60
N GLU A 761 8.91 -6.21 -22.50
CA GLU A 761 8.12 -6.52 -21.31
C GLU A 761 6.63 -6.21 -21.51
N SER A 762 6.31 -5.13 -22.24
CA SER A 762 4.92 -4.80 -22.60
C SER A 762 4.31 -5.92 -23.46
N GLU A 763 5.04 -6.41 -24.45
CA GLU A 763 4.64 -7.59 -25.24
C GLU A 763 4.51 -8.85 -24.38
N SER A 764 5.38 -9.06 -23.40
CA SER A 764 5.27 -10.20 -22.49
C SER A 764 3.98 -10.18 -21.69
N LEU A 765 3.55 -9.00 -21.18
CA LEU A 765 2.30 -8.86 -20.44
C LEU A 765 1.09 -9.16 -21.33
N ILE A 766 1.06 -8.60 -22.54
CA ILE A 766 -0.01 -8.82 -23.51
C ILE A 766 -0.14 -10.30 -23.86
N ASN A 767 0.98 -10.97 -24.14
CA ASN A 767 0.95 -12.33 -24.69
C ASN A 767 0.79 -13.43 -23.63
N GLN A 768 1.20 -13.18 -22.38
CA GLN A 768 1.29 -14.22 -21.36
C GLN A 768 0.35 -14.01 -20.17
N ILE A 769 -0.04 -12.77 -19.87
CA ILE A 769 -0.72 -12.42 -18.61
C ILE A 769 -2.13 -11.91 -18.85
N LEU A 770 -2.31 -10.96 -19.77
CA LEU A 770 -3.61 -10.32 -19.94
C LEU A 770 -4.64 -11.23 -20.61
N PRO A 771 -5.93 -11.14 -20.20
CA PRO A 771 -7.00 -11.88 -20.82
C PRO A 771 -7.15 -11.60 -22.32
N ASP A 772 -7.41 -12.65 -23.09
CA ASP A 772 -7.55 -12.60 -24.54
C ASP A 772 -8.75 -11.78 -25.05
N TYR A 773 -9.71 -11.46 -24.15
CA TYR A 773 -10.87 -10.63 -24.45
C TYR A 773 -10.54 -9.15 -24.63
N PHE A 774 -9.35 -8.72 -24.23
CA PHE A 774 -8.90 -7.38 -24.52
C PHE A 774 -8.63 -7.17 -26.01
N THR A 775 -8.91 -5.95 -26.44
CA THR A 775 -8.35 -5.36 -27.66
C THR A 775 -7.14 -4.54 -27.23
N PHE A 776 -5.96 -4.91 -27.72
CA PHE A 776 -4.72 -4.23 -27.36
C PHE A 776 -4.39 -3.11 -28.34
N ARG A 777 -4.18 -1.90 -27.82
CA ARG A 777 -3.55 -0.79 -28.54
C ARG A 777 -2.09 -0.73 -28.13
N LYS A 778 -1.19 -0.74 -29.10
CA LYS A 778 0.26 -0.76 -28.89
C LYS A 778 0.84 0.57 -29.38
N LEU A 779 1.30 1.40 -28.44
CA LEU A 779 1.91 2.69 -28.69
C LEU A 779 3.35 2.63 -28.20
N TYR A 780 4.23 2.07 -29.02
CA TYR A 780 5.65 1.96 -28.69
C TYR A 780 6.41 3.06 -29.41
N GLU A 781 7.17 3.88 -28.67
CA GLU A 781 7.91 5.00 -29.25
C GLU A 781 8.90 4.56 -30.32
N ILE A 782 9.34 3.30 -30.30
CA ILE A 782 10.17 2.67 -31.35
C ILE A 782 9.52 2.74 -32.74
N LEU A 783 8.19 2.86 -32.82
CA LEU A 783 7.43 2.88 -34.07
C LEU A 783 7.22 4.29 -34.62
N TYR A 784 7.62 5.32 -33.87
CA TYR A 784 7.40 6.71 -34.23
C TYR A 784 8.70 7.41 -34.63
N PRO A 785 8.70 8.21 -35.71
CA PRO A 785 9.89 8.92 -36.14
C PRO A 785 10.20 10.12 -35.24
N PHE A 786 11.48 10.39 -35.03
CA PHE A 786 11.91 11.65 -34.42
C PHE A 786 11.55 12.85 -35.31
N ARG A 787 11.05 13.90 -34.68
CA ARG A 787 10.93 15.26 -35.22
C ARG A 787 11.90 16.15 -34.44
N THR A 788 12.99 16.55 -35.08
CA THR A 788 14.07 17.32 -34.46
C THR A 788 13.90 18.82 -34.72
N SER A 789 14.13 19.62 -33.67
CA SER A 789 14.30 21.07 -33.74
C SER A 789 15.74 21.45 -33.32
N ALA A 790 16.10 22.73 -33.39
CA ALA A 790 17.42 23.21 -32.98
C ALA A 790 17.77 22.92 -31.51
N THR A 791 16.78 22.60 -30.66
CA THR A 791 16.96 22.42 -29.20
C THR A 791 16.35 21.13 -28.64
N THR A 792 15.55 20.37 -29.41
CA THR A 792 14.85 19.17 -28.90
C THR A 792 14.65 18.10 -29.97
N SER A 793 14.80 16.82 -29.60
CA SER A 793 14.35 15.66 -30.37
C SER A 793 13.09 15.10 -29.70
N ARG A 794 11.97 14.98 -30.41
CA ARG A 794 10.69 14.51 -29.86
C ARG A 794 9.96 13.59 -30.83
N LYS A 795 8.95 12.88 -30.36
CA LYS A 795 8.05 12.06 -31.20
C LYS A 795 6.60 12.55 -31.08
N PRO A 796 6.27 13.74 -31.63
CA PRO A 796 4.96 14.36 -31.44
C PRO A 796 3.79 13.53 -32.02
N ASP A 797 4.06 12.71 -33.05
CA ASP A 797 3.05 11.80 -33.61
C ASP A 797 2.64 10.72 -32.58
N ALA A 798 3.57 10.30 -31.70
CA ALA A 798 3.30 9.38 -30.60
C ALA A 798 2.47 10.04 -29.49
N THR A 799 2.82 11.28 -29.12
CA THR A 799 2.02 12.10 -28.19
C THR A 799 0.59 12.27 -28.70
N GLN A 800 0.43 12.62 -29.98
CA GLN A 800 -0.89 12.81 -30.57
C GLN A 800 -1.72 11.52 -30.51
N ASP A 801 -1.15 10.37 -30.88
CA ASP A 801 -1.85 9.09 -30.83
C ASP A 801 -2.23 8.68 -29.39
N LEU A 802 -1.39 9.01 -28.40
CA LEU A 802 -1.69 8.78 -26.99
C LEU A 802 -2.91 9.57 -26.54
N ILE A 803 -2.94 10.88 -26.82
CA ILE A 803 -4.06 11.76 -26.45
C ILE A 803 -5.34 11.36 -27.18
N GLU A 804 -5.26 11.07 -28.48
CA GLU A 804 -6.41 10.55 -29.22
C GLU A 804 -6.91 9.22 -28.67
N THR A 805 -6.02 8.32 -28.25
CA THR A 805 -6.40 7.02 -27.67
C THR A 805 -7.09 7.20 -26.32
N ILE A 806 -6.59 8.08 -25.46
CA ILE A 806 -7.24 8.39 -24.17
C ILE A 806 -8.62 9.01 -24.40
N ASN A 807 -8.73 10.00 -25.30
CA ASN A 807 -9.99 10.70 -25.59
C ASN A 807 -11.04 9.79 -26.26
N ARG A 808 -10.61 8.81 -27.07
CA ARG A 808 -11.51 7.78 -27.64
C ARG A 808 -11.94 6.71 -26.63
N GLY A 809 -11.28 6.64 -25.47
CA GLY A 809 -11.57 5.72 -24.40
C GLY A 809 -10.75 4.43 -24.46
N THR A 810 -10.11 4.11 -23.34
CA THR A 810 -9.44 2.84 -23.05
C THR A 810 -9.66 2.53 -21.57
N LEU A 811 -9.78 1.27 -21.18
CA LEU A 811 -9.99 0.90 -19.77
C LEU A 811 -8.68 1.05 -18.97
N LEU A 812 -7.56 0.72 -19.62
CA LEU A 812 -6.24 0.64 -19.03
C LEU A 812 -5.24 1.37 -19.92
N VAL A 813 -4.36 2.16 -19.31
CA VAL A 813 -3.13 2.68 -19.91
C VAL A 813 -1.96 2.12 -19.10
N ASN A 814 -1.23 1.16 -19.66
CA ASN A 814 0.00 0.67 -19.09
C ASN A 814 1.19 1.40 -19.72
N TYR A 815 2.03 2.01 -18.90
CA TYR A 815 3.24 2.69 -19.36
C TYR A 815 4.49 2.03 -18.76
N LYS A 816 5.50 1.77 -19.60
CA LYS A 816 6.83 1.32 -19.21
C LYS A 816 7.90 2.22 -19.82
N GLY A 817 8.72 2.84 -18.99
CA GLY A 817 9.75 3.76 -19.46
C GLY A 817 10.28 4.68 -18.40
N HIS A 818 11.02 5.71 -18.82
CA HIS A 818 11.50 6.79 -17.97
C HIS A 818 10.40 7.80 -17.66
N GLY A 819 10.51 8.45 -16.51
CA GLY A 819 9.49 9.38 -16.06
C GLY A 819 9.98 10.24 -14.92
N SER A 820 9.31 11.36 -14.78
CA SER A 820 9.34 12.22 -13.61
C SER A 820 7.92 12.63 -13.24
N GLU A 821 7.77 13.54 -12.29
CA GLU A 821 6.48 14.03 -11.81
C GLU A 821 5.65 14.72 -12.92
N HIS A 822 6.32 15.23 -13.97
CA HIS A 822 5.70 16.05 -15.01
C HIS A 822 5.78 15.46 -16.43
N VAL A 823 6.59 14.43 -16.67
CA VAL A 823 6.83 13.94 -18.03
C VAL A 823 7.08 12.44 -18.09
N TRP A 824 6.59 11.81 -19.15
CA TRP A 824 7.06 10.51 -19.64
C TRP A 824 8.07 10.68 -20.77
N THR A 825 9.14 9.88 -20.70
CA THR A 825 10.27 9.76 -21.64
C THR A 825 11.11 11.02 -21.83
N ASP A 826 12.35 10.83 -22.27
CA ASP A 826 13.26 11.95 -22.61
C ASP A 826 12.73 12.69 -23.86
N GLU A 827 12.01 11.96 -24.71
CA GLU A 827 11.33 12.37 -25.93
C GLU A 827 10.08 13.23 -25.68
N GLN A 828 9.68 13.35 -24.41
CA GLN A 828 8.54 14.12 -23.94
C GLN A 828 7.21 13.59 -24.49
N LEU A 829 6.96 12.29 -24.33
CA LEU A 829 5.78 11.61 -24.82
C LEU A 829 4.48 12.15 -24.19
N PHE A 830 4.46 12.33 -22.87
CA PHE A 830 3.30 12.85 -22.14
C PHE A 830 3.75 13.87 -21.10
N VAL A 831 3.51 15.16 -21.38
CA VAL A 831 4.00 16.29 -20.58
C VAL A 831 2.82 17.00 -19.93
N MET A 832 2.87 17.15 -18.61
CA MET A 832 1.83 17.76 -17.79
C MET A 832 1.37 19.13 -18.33
N ASP A 833 2.29 20.09 -18.46
CA ASP A 833 1.97 21.47 -18.86
C ASP A 833 1.46 21.60 -20.31
N ARG A 834 1.75 20.62 -21.17
CA ARG A 834 1.39 20.64 -22.60
C ARG A 834 0.11 19.87 -22.88
N ASP A 835 -0.01 18.67 -22.30
CA ASP A 835 -0.95 17.66 -22.78
C ASP A 835 -2.15 17.46 -21.86
N TYR A 836 -2.03 17.78 -20.56
CA TYR A 836 -3.11 17.61 -19.60
C TYR A 836 -4.40 18.32 -20.04
N ALA A 837 -4.29 19.55 -20.56
CA ALA A 837 -5.41 20.34 -21.03
C ALA A 837 -6.03 19.83 -22.36
N LEU A 838 -5.40 18.84 -23.02
CA LEU A 838 -5.90 18.22 -24.24
C LEU A 838 -6.74 16.97 -23.98
N LEU A 839 -6.84 16.53 -22.72
CA LEU A 839 -7.68 15.41 -22.34
C LEU A 839 -9.16 15.78 -22.42
N ASP A 840 -9.91 14.97 -23.17
CA ASP A 840 -11.34 15.10 -23.42
C ASP A 840 -11.95 13.69 -23.43
N ASN A 841 -12.02 13.09 -22.24
CA ASN A 841 -12.45 11.72 -22.01
C ASN A 841 -13.54 11.64 -20.92
N PRO A 842 -14.63 12.41 -21.02
CA PRO A 842 -15.65 12.46 -19.99
C PRO A 842 -16.28 11.08 -19.76
N ARG A 843 -16.31 10.62 -18.51
CA ARG A 843 -16.78 9.28 -18.09
C ARG A 843 -16.00 8.09 -18.66
N LEU A 844 -15.00 8.33 -19.51
CA LEU A 844 -14.10 7.32 -20.09
C LEU A 844 -12.76 7.33 -19.34
N TRP A 845 -12.82 7.18 -18.01
CA TRP A 845 -11.67 7.36 -17.14
C TRP A 845 -10.85 6.06 -17.01
N PRO A 846 -9.66 5.95 -17.63
CA PRO A 846 -8.82 4.77 -17.51
C PRO A 846 -8.21 4.63 -16.12
N LEU A 847 -7.79 3.40 -15.82
CA LEU A 847 -6.70 3.15 -14.87
C LEU A 847 -5.37 3.42 -15.57
N PHE A 848 -4.53 4.27 -14.98
CA PHE A 848 -3.14 4.40 -15.39
C PHE A 848 -2.27 3.47 -14.53
N VAL A 849 -1.43 2.65 -15.15
CA VAL A 849 -0.40 1.85 -14.46
C VAL A 849 0.94 2.25 -15.05
N ALA A 850 1.64 3.13 -14.36
CA ALA A 850 2.91 3.69 -14.82
C ALA A 850 4.07 3.06 -14.06
N ALA A 851 4.77 2.14 -14.72
CA ALA A 851 5.91 1.42 -14.17
C ALA A 851 7.19 2.25 -14.41
N THR A 852 7.26 3.41 -13.74
CA THR A 852 8.28 4.43 -13.96
C THR A 852 8.68 5.13 -12.65
N CYS A 853 9.80 5.87 -12.68
CA CYS A 853 10.30 6.60 -11.52
C CYS A 853 9.43 7.83 -11.23
N THR A 854 9.16 8.08 -9.95
CA THR A 854 8.64 9.32 -9.35
C THR A 854 7.40 9.99 -9.99
N TRP A 855 6.73 9.37 -10.97
CA TRP A 855 5.52 9.93 -11.58
C TRP A 855 4.39 10.11 -10.56
N GLY A 856 4.39 9.32 -9.48
CA GLY A 856 3.53 9.50 -8.31
C GLY A 856 4.21 10.20 -7.13
N GLY A 857 5.24 11.03 -7.35
CA GLY A 857 5.96 11.78 -6.31
C GLY A 857 5.14 12.92 -5.71
N TYR A 858 4.04 12.58 -5.02
CA TYR A 858 3.05 13.52 -4.47
C TYR A 858 3.51 14.28 -3.23
N ASP A 859 4.66 13.92 -2.66
CA ASP A 859 5.13 14.39 -1.35
C ASP A 859 6.13 15.54 -1.44
N ARG A 860 6.21 16.22 -2.59
CA ARG A 860 7.09 17.38 -2.78
C ARG A 860 6.35 18.67 -2.47
N PRO A 861 6.86 19.50 -1.54
CA PRO A 861 6.13 20.65 -0.99
C PRO A 861 5.90 21.80 -2.00
N ASN A 862 6.59 21.80 -3.14
CA ASN A 862 6.50 22.86 -4.15
C ASN A 862 6.14 22.31 -5.54
N THR A 863 5.69 21.05 -5.63
CA THR A 863 5.56 20.37 -6.93
C THR A 863 4.45 19.33 -6.87
N ARG A 864 3.42 19.51 -7.69
CA ARG A 864 2.40 18.47 -7.91
C ARG A 864 2.87 17.47 -8.96
N CYS A 865 2.54 16.21 -8.77
CA CYS A 865 2.75 15.15 -9.73
C CYS A 865 1.53 14.92 -10.63
N PHE A 866 1.73 14.30 -11.79
CA PHE A 866 0.69 14.14 -12.80
C PHE A 866 -0.56 13.38 -12.31
N PRO A 867 -0.43 12.27 -11.54
CA PRO A 867 -1.57 11.57 -10.95
C PRO A 867 -2.50 12.45 -10.12
N GLU A 868 -1.97 13.44 -9.38
CA GLU A 868 -2.80 14.38 -8.61
C GLU A 868 -3.79 15.12 -9.53
N LEU A 869 -3.29 15.66 -10.65
CA LEU A 869 -4.09 16.42 -11.60
C LEU A 869 -5.07 15.53 -12.40
N LEU A 870 -4.65 14.32 -12.77
CA LEU A 870 -5.50 13.37 -13.50
C LEU A 870 -6.70 12.92 -12.66
N LEU A 871 -6.50 12.71 -11.35
CA LEU A 871 -7.57 12.35 -10.44
C LEU A 871 -8.49 13.54 -10.15
N ALA A 872 -7.91 14.69 -9.78
CA ALA A 872 -8.65 15.88 -9.39
C ALA A 872 -9.42 16.56 -10.54
N HIS A 873 -9.13 16.21 -11.80
CA HIS A 873 -9.85 16.79 -12.94
C HIS A 873 -11.36 16.46 -12.85
N PRO A 874 -12.28 17.45 -12.89
CA PRO A 874 -13.70 17.24 -12.63
C PRO A 874 -14.43 16.37 -13.67
N THR A 875 -14.08 16.50 -14.97
CA THR A 875 -14.75 15.76 -16.05
C THR A 875 -13.88 14.74 -16.78
N ASN A 876 -12.59 15.02 -16.97
CA ASN A 876 -11.63 14.21 -17.72
C ASN A 876 -10.61 13.52 -16.78
N GLY A 877 -9.57 12.92 -17.34
CA GLY A 877 -8.45 12.36 -16.59
C GLY A 877 -8.61 10.88 -16.28
N ALA A 878 -8.33 10.48 -15.04
CA ALA A 878 -8.26 9.08 -14.63
C ALA A 878 -9.24 8.75 -13.50
N VAL A 879 -9.61 7.46 -13.37
CA VAL A 879 -10.36 6.96 -12.20
C VAL A 879 -9.41 6.57 -11.07
N ALA A 880 -8.24 6.05 -11.44
CA ALA A 880 -7.17 5.67 -10.54
C ALA A 880 -5.83 5.66 -11.28
N CYS A 881 -4.74 5.81 -10.53
CA CYS A 881 -3.37 5.63 -11.00
C CYS A 881 -2.61 4.68 -10.06
N ILE A 882 -1.84 3.75 -10.62
CA ILE A 882 -0.82 2.98 -9.91
C ILE A 882 0.53 3.54 -10.33
N ALA A 883 1.21 4.21 -9.41
CA ALA A 883 2.46 4.92 -9.69
C ALA A 883 3.39 4.90 -8.47
N ALA A 884 4.69 5.03 -8.73
CA ALA A 884 5.70 5.07 -7.69
C ALA A 884 5.97 6.50 -7.20
N SER A 885 6.09 6.67 -5.89
CA SER A 885 6.46 7.94 -5.25
C SER A 885 7.94 8.29 -5.42
N ARG A 886 8.80 7.28 -5.61
CA ARG A 886 10.26 7.41 -5.66
C ARG A 886 10.85 6.62 -6.82
N PHE A 887 12.18 6.64 -6.93
CA PHE A 887 12.93 5.93 -7.96
C PHE A 887 12.63 4.42 -7.93
N THR A 888 12.50 3.78 -9.10
CA THR A 888 12.25 2.34 -9.25
C THR A 888 13.19 1.74 -10.29
N PHE A 889 13.23 0.41 -10.39
CA PHE A 889 14.07 -0.31 -11.34
C PHE A 889 13.24 -1.11 -12.34
N VAL A 890 13.69 -1.15 -13.60
CA VAL A 890 12.99 -1.82 -14.71
C VAL A 890 12.61 -3.27 -14.38
N SER A 891 13.54 -4.05 -13.83
CA SER A 891 13.29 -5.45 -13.47
C SER A 891 12.22 -5.63 -12.38
N GLN A 892 12.17 -4.72 -11.40
CA GLN A 892 11.16 -4.74 -10.33
C GLN A 892 9.79 -4.32 -10.87
N ASN A 893 9.78 -3.32 -11.74
CA ASN A 893 8.59 -2.84 -12.44
C ASN A 893 7.95 -3.94 -13.30
N GLN A 894 8.78 -4.79 -13.92
CA GLN A 894 8.31 -5.98 -14.65
C GLN A 894 7.56 -6.96 -13.76
N GLU A 895 8.19 -7.37 -12.66
CA GLU A 895 7.62 -8.35 -11.72
C GLU A 895 6.34 -7.80 -11.08
N LEU A 896 6.36 -6.55 -10.61
CA LEU A 896 5.19 -5.88 -10.05
C LEU A 896 4.02 -5.84 -11.04
N SER A 897 4.27 -5.43 -12.30
CA SER A 897 3.21 -5.34 -13.31
C SER A 897 2.61 -6.71 -13.61
N ARG A 898 3.44 -7.75 -13.75
CA ARG A 898 2.99 -9.12 -14.02
C ARG A 898 2.06 -9.60 -12.91
N GLU A 899 2.52 -9.56 -11.67
CA GLU A 899 1.79 -10.11 -10.53
C GLU A 899 0.54 -9.28 -10.21
N PHE A 900 0.60 -7.95 -10.41
CA PHE A 900 -0.55 -7.06 -10.26
C PHE A 900 -1.65 -7.42 -11.26
N TYR A 901 -1.31 -7.66 -12.52
CA TYR A 901 -2.30 -8.03 -13.54
C TYR A 901 -2.81 -9.47 -13.39
N GLU A 902 -1.98 -10.41 -12.96
CA GLU A 902 -2.43 -11.77 -12.61
C GLU A 902 -3.48 -11.73 -11.49
N GLU A 903 -3.31 -10.85 -10.51
CA GLU A 903 -4.26 -10.65 -9.42
C GLU A 903 -5.51 -9.88 -9.87
N LEU A 904 -5.33 -8.79 -10.61
CA LEU A 904 -6.43 -7.92 -11.06
C LEU A 904 -7.39 -8.64 -12.01
N PHE A 905 -6.87 -9.54 -12.85
CA PHE A 905 -7.63 -10.24 -13.88
C PHE A 905 -7.72 -11.76 -13.66
N ARG A 906 -7.75 -12.20 -12.39
CA ARG A 906 -7.97 -13.61 -12.04
C ARG A 906 -9.17 -14.18 -12.81
N PRO A 907 -9.08 -15.42 -13.33
CA PRO A 907 -10.21 -16.04 -14.03
C PRO A 907 -11.43 -16.22 -13.12
N GLY A 908 -12.60 -15.81 -13.61
CA GLY A 908 -13.88 -15.86 -12.89
C GLY A 908 -14.39 -14.47 -12.49
N LEU A 909 -15.71 -14.28 -12.48
CA LEU A 909 -16.29 -12.99 -12.08
C LEU A 909 -16.21 -12.74 -10.58
N GLU A 910 -16.48 -13.77 -9.80
CA GLU A 910 -16.45 -13.74 -8.33
C GLU A 910 -15.04 -13.62 -7.75
N THR A 911 -14.00 -13.71 -8.60
CA THR A 911 -12.58 -13.69 -8.22
C THR A 911 -11.88 -12.40 -8.63
N ARG A 912 -12.59 -11.42 -9.19
CA ARG A 912 -12.03 -10.10 -9.56
C ARG A 912 -11.60 -9.34 -8.31
N SER A 913 -10.33 -8.95 -8.27
CA SER A 913 -9.76 -8.22 -7.13
C SER A 913 -9.99 -6.72 -7.25
N SER A 914 -10.23 -6.07 -6.12
CA SER A 914 -10.17 -4.60 -6.01
C SER A 914 -8.75 -4.10 -6.27
N LEU A 915 -8.59 -2.82 -6.63
CA LEU A 915 -7.26 -2.23 -6.87
C LEU A 915 -6.35 -2.36 -5.65
N GLY A 916 -6.89 -2.12 -4.45
CA GLY A 916 -6.19 -2.24 -3.18
C GLY A 916 -5.78 -3.68 -2.88
N HIS A 917 -6.66 -4.66 -3.13
CA HIS A 917 -6.32 -6.07 -2.99
C HIS A 917 -5.21 -6.45 -3.97
N ALA A 918 -5.35 -6.09 -5.25
CA ALA A 918 -4.40 -6.42 -6.29
C ALA A 918 -2.99 -5.85 -6.02
N LEU A 919 -2.90 -4.62 -5.52
CA LEU A 919 -1.60 -4.04 -5.18
C LEU A 919 -1.03 -4.61 -3.87
N ARG A 920 -1.87 -4.89 -2.86
CA ARG A 920 -1.43 -5.47 -1.59
C ARG A 920 -0.75 -6.83 -1.75
N THR A 921 -1.19 -7.67 -2.69
CA THR A 921 -0.61 -9.01 -2.89
C THR A 921 0.83 -8.95 -3.40
N VAL A 922 1.19 -7.92 -4.18
CA VAL A 922 2.51 -7.76 -4.79
C VAL A 922 3.54 -7.05 -3.92
N LYS A 923 3.08 -6.24 -2.95
CA LYS A 923 3.95 -5.41 -2.10
C LYS A 923 5.04 -6.18 -1.32
N PRO A 924 4.78 -7.34 -0.69
CA PRO A 924 5.80 -8.02 0.11
C PRO A 924 6.71 -8.95 -0.70
N LEU A 925 6.65 -8.90 -2.04
CA LEU A 925 7.41 -9.81 -2.89
C LEU A 925 8.79 -9.27 -3.26
N LYS A 926 9.00 -7.94 -3.25
CA LYS A 926 10.26 -7.31 -3.68
C LYS A 926 10.57 -5.99 -2.96
N ASP A 927 11.87 -5.74 -2.85
CA ASP A 927 12.45 -4.46 -2.42
C ASP A 927 11.95 -3.34 -3.33
N ARG A 928 11.43 -2.23 -2.77
CA ARG A 928 10.82 -1.06 -3.45
C ARG A 928 9.39 -1.17 -4.00
N ASN A 929 8.70 -2.31 -3.92
CA ASN A 929 7.27 -2.36 -4.29
C ASN A 929 6.39 -1.49 -3.36
N SER A 930 6.87 -1.22 -2.13
CA SER A 930 6.21 -0.32 -1.17
C SER A 930 6.16 1.15 -1.62
N LEU A 931 6.90 1.52 -2.68
CA LEU A 931 6.86 2.85 -3.26
C LEU A 931 5.66 3.05 -4.18
N TYR A 932 4.95 1.98 -4.56
CA TYR A 932 3.76 2.07 -5.40
C TYR A 932 2.50 2.27 -4.56
N HIS A 933 1.67 3.21 -5.01
CA HIS A 933 0.41 3.56 -4.36
C HIS A 933 -0.76 3.32 -5.29
N VAL A 934 -1.92 3.01 -4.69
CA VAL A 934 -3.20 3.21 -5.36
C VAL A 934 -3.56 4.68 -5.17
N PHE A 935 -3.34 5.51 -6.18
CA PHE A 935 -3.92 6.85 -6.24
C PHE A 935 -5.36 6.70 -6.72
N GLY A 936 -6.31 6.68 -5.79
CA GLY A 936 -7.70 6.32 -6.06
C GLY A 936 -8.34 5.59 -4.88
N ASN A 937 -9.60 5.20 -5.03
CA ASN A 937 -10.29 4.42 -4.01
C ASN A 937 -9.86 2.93 -4.10
N PRO A 938 -9.34 2.33 -3.01
CA PRO A 938 -8.77 0.99 -3.03
C PRO A 938 -9.81 -0.12 -3.19
N VAL A 939 -11.09 0.14 -2.92
CA VAL A 939 -12.20 -0.83 -3.06
C VAL A 939 -12.66 -0.96 -4.51
N LEU A 940 -12.38 0.04 -5.36
CA LEU A 940 -12.81 0.03 -6.74
C LEU A 940 -12.29 -1.19 -7.49
N ARG A 941 -13.16 -1.74 -8.34
CA ARG A 941 -12.80 -2.74 -9.34
C ARG A 941 -12.75 -2.06 -10.69
N LEU A 942 -11.87 -2.55 -11.56
CA LEU A 942 -11.80 -2.04 -12.92
C LEU A 942 -13.09 -2.40 -13.66
N ALA A 943 -13.66 -1.45 -14.42
CA ALA A 943 -14.92 -1.61 -15.13
C ALA A 943 -14.76 -2.54 -16.35
N THR A 944 -14.39 -3.79 -16.10
CA THR A 944 -14.34 -4.86 -17.10
C THR A 944 -15.75 -5.40 -17.35
N PRO A 945 -16.05 -5.90 -18.56
CA PRO A 945 -17.40 -6.38 -18.90
C PRO A 945 -17.84 -7.51 -17.95
N GLU A 946 -19.07 -7.46 -17.43
CA GLU A 946 -19.56 -8.36 -16.38
C GLU A 946 -19.98 -9.73 -16.92
N PHE A 947 -20.57 -9.80 -18.11
CA PHE A 947 -21.22 -11.02 -18.59
C PHE A 947 -20.62 -11.53 -19.92
N PHE A 948 -21.19 -12.60 -20.47
CA PHE A 948 -20.62 -13.28 -21.65
C PHE A 948 -21.58 -13.41 -22.82
N ALA A 949 -21.05 -13.23 -24.02
CA ALA A 949 -21.74 -13.52 -25.28
C ALA A 949 -21.14 -14.79 -25.90
N TYR A 950 -22.01 -15.71 -26.29
CA TYR A 950 -21.68 -16.99 -26.89
C TYR A 950 -22.11 -17.00 -28.36
N VAL A 951 -21.25 -17.56 -29.20
CA VAL A 951 -21.56 -17.78 -30.62
C VAL A 951 -22.10 -19.21 -30.74
N SER A 952 -23.36 -19.35 -31.14
CA SER A 952 -24.00 -20.65 -31.34
C SER A 952 -23.80 -21.17 -32.76
N GLU A 953 -23.84 -20.29 -33.75
CA GLU A 953 -23.67 -20.65 -35.17
C GLU A 953 -22.88 -19.57 -35.89
N HIS A 954 -21.97 -19.97 -36.79
CA HIS A 954 -21.25 -19.06 -37.66
C HIS A 954 -20.78 -19.77 -38.94
N ASP A 955 -20.50 -19.03 -40.01
CA ASP A 955 -19.89 -19.59 -41.22
C ASP A 955 -18.45 -20.10 -40.94
N ASP A 956 -18.04 -21.18 -41.61
CA ASP A 956 -16.77 -21.89 -41.36
C ASP A 956 -15.50 -21.03 -41.56
N SER A 957 -15.57 -20.03 -42.46
CA SER A 957 -14.43 -19.17 -42.78
C SER A 957 -14.86 -17.79 -43.29
N LEU A 958 -14.03 -16.79 -43.05
CA LEU A 958 -14.14 -15.48 -43.70
C LEU A 958 -13.73 -15.64 -45.16
N GLN A 959 -14.68 -15.49 -46.08
CA GLN A 959 -14.43 -15.54 -47.51
C GLN A 959 -14.61 -14.16 -48.13
N ALA A 960 -13.56 -13.61 -48.74
CA ALA A 960 -13.61 -12.30 -49.38
C ALA A 960 -14.81 -12.18 -50.35
N LEU A 961 -15.50 -11.04 -50.29
CA LEU A 961 -16.70 -10.71 -51.06
C LEU A 961 -17.96 -11.54 -50.72
N SER A 962 -17.91 -12.51 -49.80
CA SER A 962 -19.11 -13.20 -49.34
C SER A 962 -19.82 -12.43 -48.22
N LEU A 963 -21.09 -12.76 -47.98
CA LEU A 963 -21.71 -12.48 -46.69
C LEU A 963 -21.20 -13.50 -45.67
N TYR A 964 -20.89 -13.03 -44.47
CA TYR A 964 -20.55 -13.83 -43.31
C TYR A 964 -21.67 -13.69 -42.28
N ASN A 965 -22.17 -14.81 -41.77
CA ASN A 965 -23.25 -14.89 -40.80
C ASN A 965 -22.73 -15.44 -39.48
N LEU A 966 -23.19 -14.83 -38.39
CA LEU A 966 -22.88 -15.24 -37.02
C LEU A 966 -24.09 -14.98 -36.13
N SER A 967 -24.54 -15.99 -35.39
CA SER A 967 -25.62 -15.87 -34.41
C SER A 967 -25.19 -16.42 -33.06
N GLY A 968 -25.85 -15.94 -32.02
CA GLY A 968 -25.46 -16.25 -30.66
C GLY A 968 -26.46 -15.76 -29.62
N TYR A 969 -26.06 -15.90 -28.37
CA TYR A 969 -26.84 -15.47 -27.21
C TYR A 969 -25.94 -14.92 -26.10
N VAL A 970 -26.52 -14.15 -25.18
CA VAL A 970 -25.84 -13.63 -23.99
C VAL A 970 -26.27 -14.43 -22.76
N SER A 971 -25.38 -14.56 -21.77
CA SER A 971 -25.63 -15.31 -20.53
C SER A 971 -25.08 -14.58 -19.31
N LYS A 972 -25.69 -14.86 -18.16
CA LYS A 972 -25.16 -14.49 -16.84
C LYS A 972 -24.17 -15.53 -16.29
N ASP A 973 -24.15 -16.73 -16.87
CA ASP A 973 -23.32 -17.83 -16.38
C ASP A 973 -21.84 -17.56 -16.73
N ALA A 974 -20.99 -17.63 -15.70
CA ALA A 974 -19.67 -17.03 -15.75
C ALA A 974 -18.59 -18.00 -16.24
N GLU A 975 -18.47 -18.22 -17.55
CA GLU A 975 -17.20 -18.69 -18.13
C GLU A 975 -16.94 -18.03 -19.49
N VAL A 976 -15.82 -17.32 -19.61
CA VAL A 976 -15.27 -16.96 -20.93
C VAL A 976 -14.98 -18.27 -21.66
N GLN A 977 -15.84 -18.69 -22.58
CA GLN A 977 -15.43 -19.66 -23.58
C GLN A 977 -14.40 -19.00 -24.50
N VAL A 978 -13.12 -19.24 -24.24
CA VAL A 978 -12.12 -19.20 -25.30
C VAL A 978 -12.31 -20.48 -26.09
N ILE A 979 -13.01 -20.43 -27.22
CA ILE A 979 -13.13 -21.57 -28.16
C ILE A 979 -11.80 -21.73 -28.91
N SER A 980 -10.69 -21.97 -28.21
CA SER A 980 -9.38 -22.15 -28.85
C SER A 980 -9.32 -23.49 -29.58
N VAL A 981 -9.20 -23.43 -30.91
CA VAL A 981 -8.80 -24.57 -31.74
C VAL A 981 -7.46 -24.28 -32.42
N ALA A 982 -6.45 -23.81 -31.67
CA ALA A 982 -5.03 -23.77 -32.13
C ALA A 982 -4.06 -23.28 -31.03
N SER A 983 -3.71 -24.14 -30.06
CA SER A 983 -2.39 -24.20 -29.37
C SER A 983 -2.55 -25.00 -28.07
N ASN A 984 -1.64 -25.92 -27.79
CA ASN A 984 -1.72 -26.94 -26.74
C ASN A 984 -1.72 -26.46 -25.26
N ASP A 985 -1.96 -25.19 -24.91
CA ASP A 985 -1.91 -24.76 -23.49
C ASP A 985 -2.83 -23.57 -23.12
N ARG A 986 -4.00 -23.42 -23.75
CA ARG A 986 -5.05 -22.51 -23.24
C ARG A 986 -6.33 -23.28 -22.94
N LYS A 987 -6.78 -23.21 -21.68
CA LYS A 987 -7.92 -23.98 -21.14
C LYS A 987 -9.24 -23.42 -21.67
N THR A 988 -9.94 -24.23 -22.46
CA THR A 988 -11.40 -24.16 -22.56
C THR A 988 -11.96 -24.97 -21.39
N LEU A 989 -12.49 -24.29 -20.36
CA LEU A 989 -13.42 -24.92 -19.42
C LEU A 989 -14.78 -24.92 -20.13
N SER A 990 -15.38 -26.10 -20.23
CA SER A 990 -16.71 -26.31 -20.81
C SER A 990 -17.62 -26.66 -19.66
N LEU A 991 -18.36 -25.66 -19.14
CA LEU A 991 -19.64 -25.93 -18.50
C LEU A 991 -20.62 -26.56 -19.51
N ASP A 992 -21.56 -27.34 -19.00
CA ASP A 992 -22.77 -27.71 -19.73
C ASP A 992 -23.50 -26.42 -20.17
N ASP A 993 -23.92 -26.36 -21.44
CA ASP A 993 -24.51 -25.22 -22.20
C ASP A 993 -25.01 -24.04 -21.33
N PRO A 994 -24.33 -22.87 -21.32
CA PRO A 994 -24.68 -21.73 -20.46
C PRO A 994 -26.10 -21.22 -20.75
N GLN A 995 -26.85 -20.86 -19.70
CA GLN A 995 -28.25 -20.49 -19.87
C GLN A 995 -28.40 -19.14 -20.56
N VAL A 996 -29.23 -19.09 -21.60
CA VAL A 996 -29.59 -17.84 -22.27
C VAL A 996 -30.22 -16.87 -21.28
N TRP A 997 -29.73 -15.64 -21.27
CA TRP A 997 -30.34 -14.54 -20.53
C TRP A 997 -31.61 -14.04 -21.27
N SER A 998 -32.68 -14.83 -21.12
CA SER A 998 -33.89 -14.76 -21.96
C SER A 998 -34.71 -13.47 -21.91
N ASP A 999 -34.50 -12.60 -20.91
CA ASP A 999 -35.16 -11.30 -20.77
C ASP A 999 -34.26 -10.11 -21.12
N PHE A 1000 -32.98 -10.35 -21.46
CA PHE A 1000 -32.08 -9.27 -21.85
C PHE A 1000 -32.48 -8.59 -23.16
N GLN A 1001 -32.48 -7.27 -23.15
CA GLN A 1001 -32.71 -6.42 -24.31
C GLN A 1001 -31.58 -5.41 -24.43
N GLY A 1002 -30.95 -5.34 -25.60
CA GLY A 1002 -29.81 -4.46 -25.77
C GLY A 1002 -29.26 -4.48 -27.18
N VAL A 1003 -27.97 -4.21 -27.28
CA VAL A 1003 -27.22 -4.25 -28.54
C VAL A 1003 -25.93 -5.02 -28.34
N VAL A 1004 -25.43 -5.63 -29.41
CA VAL A 1004 -24.10 -6.23 -29.49
C VAL A 1004 -23.32 -5.53 -30.58
N GLU A 1005 -22.15 -5.00 -30.24
CA GLU A 1005 -21.15 -4.53 -31.18
C GLU A 1005 -20.26 -5.71 -31.57
N ALA A 1006 -20.24 -6.03 -32.86
CA ALA A 1006 -19.33 -7.02 -33.42
C ALA A 1006 -18.17 -6.32 -34.13
N ARG A 1007 -16.94 -6.64 -33.71
CA ARG A 1007 -15.70 -6.23 -34.35
C ARG A 1007 -14.99 -7.46 -34.89
N VAL A 1008 -14.73 -7.49 -36.19
CA VAL A 1008 -14.02 -8.59 -36.83
C VAL A 1008 -12.66 -8.11 -37.27
N PHE A 1009 -11.65 -8.86 -36.85
CA PHE A 1009 -10.25 -8.64 -37.17
C PHE A 1009 -9.78 -9.74 -38.10
N ASP A 1010 -8.97 -9.36 -39.09
CA ASP A 1010 -8.20 -10.24 -39.96
C ASP A 1010 -7.26 -11.14 -39.11
N SER A 1011 -6.53 -12.05 -39.76
CA SER A 1011 -5.50 -12.83 -39.09
C SER A 1011 -4.43 -11.92 -38.47
N GLU A 1012 -4.02 -12.26 -37.25
CA GLU A 1012 -2.89 -11.62 -36.58
C GLU A 1012 -1.64 -11.69 -37.46
N ASP A 1013 -0.86 -10.60 -37.46
CA ASP A 1013 0.38 -10.48 -38.21
C ASP A 1013 1.56 -10.30 -37.25
N SER A 1014 2.77 -10.33 -37.77
CA SER A 1014 3.99 -10.05 -37.02
C SER A 1014 4.81 -8.99 -37.72
N ALA A 1015 5.28 -8.01 -36.96
CA ALA A 1015 6.20 -7.01 -37.46
C ALA A 1015 7.60 -7.23 -36.85
N ALA A 1016 8.62 -6.89 -37.64
CA ALA A 1016 10.02 -6.95 -37.24
C ALA A 1016 10.55 -5.54 -37.03
N TYR A 1017 11.13 -5.27 -35.86
CA TYR A 1017 11.81 -4.02 -35.56
C TYR A 1017 13.32 -4.27 -35.41
N TYR A 1018 14.12 -3.47 -36.11
CA TYR A 1018 15.58 -3.48 -35.98
C TYR A 1018 16.00 -2.37 -35.02
N TRP A 1019 16.51 -2.77 -33.85
CA TRP A 1019 16.94 -1.85 -32.80
C TRP A 1019 17.92 -0.81 -33.34
N CYS A 1020 17.57 0.47 -33.20
CA CYS A 1020 18.36 1.60 -33.69
C CYS A 1020 18.71 1.55 -35.19
N GLY A 1021 17.91 0.82 -35.99
CA GLY A 1021 18.18 0.57 -37.40
C GLY A 1021 19.38 -0.35 -37.67
N ASP A 1022 19.91 -1.05 -36.66
CA ASP A 1022 21.01 -2.00 -36.80
C ASP A 1022 20.49 -3.32 -37.40
N THR A 1023 20.64 -3.45 -38.72
CA THR A 1023 20.25 -4.66 -39.45
C THR A 1023 21.19 -5.85 -39.25
N ASP A 1024 22.36 -5.65 -38.62
CA ASP A 1024 23.29 -6.73 -38.31
C ASP A 1024 22.89 -7.46 -37.01
N ARG A 1025 22.01 -6.86 -36.20
CA ARG A 1025 21.36 -7.51 -35.05
C ARG A 1025 20.10 -8.25 -35.47
N ALA A 1026 19.77 -9.31 -34.73
CA ALA A 1026 18.49 -9.97 -34.88
C ALA A 1026 17.36 -8.98 -34.58
N PRO A 1027 16.35 -8.84 -35.47
CA PRO A 1027 15.22 -7.97 -35.21
C PRO A 1027 14.37 -8.55 -34.07
N TYR A 1028 13.71 -7.66 -33.35
CA TYR A 1028 12.65 -8.04 -32.42
C TYR A 1028 11.34 -8.22 -33.18
N TYR A 1029 10.69 -9.37 -32.98
CA TYR A 1029 9.39 -9.66 -33.56
C TYR A 1029 8.31 -9.42 -32.52
N TYR A 1030 7.30 -8.65 -32.89
CA TYR A 1030 6.13 -8.37 -32.04
C TYR A 1030 4.85 -8.58 -32.82
N GLY A 1031 3.79 -8.99 -32.11
CA GLY A 1031 2.50 -9.28 -32.73
C GLY A 1031 1.75 -7.99 -33.08
N LEU A 1032 1.10 -7.95 -34.22
CA LEU A 1032 0.12 -6.93 -34.55
C LEU A 1032 -1.29 -7.55 -34.50
N PRO A 1033 -2.28 -6.85 -33.92
CA PRO A 1033 -3.65 -7.28 -34.10
C PRO A 1033 -3.96 -7.26 -35.61
N GLY A 1034 -4.69 -8.26 -36.11
CA GLY A 1034 -5.15 -8.24 -37.49
C GLY A 1034 -5.98 -6.98 -37.77
N ASN A 1035 -5.98 -6.51 -39.02
CA ASN A 1035 -6.73 -5.32 -39.40
C ASN A 1035 -8.22 -5.48 -39.08
N ALA A 1036 -8.87 -4.42 -38.58
CA ALA A 1036 -10.31 -4.44 -38.39
C ALA A 1036 -11.01 -4.41 -39.75
N ILE A 1037 -11.70 -5.49 -40.11
CA ILE A 1037 -12.36 -5.67 -41.41
C ILE A 1037 -13.87 -5.42 -41.33
N PHE A 1038 -14.45 -5.47 -40.13
CA PHE A 1038 -15.85 -5.12 -39.88
C PHE A 1038 -16.04 -4.55 -38.48
N ARG A 1039 -16.93 -3.56 -38.38
CA ARG A 1039 -17.47 -3.03 -37.13
C ARG A 1039 -18.94 -2.72 -37.35
N GLY A 1040 -19.83 -3.32 -36.56
CA GLY A 1040 -21.26 -3.09 -36.69
C GLY A 1040 -22.04 -3.42 -35.41
N LEU A 1041 -23.25 -2.87 -35.33
CA LEU A 1041 -24.18 -3.09 -34.22
C LEU A 1041 -25.30 -4.02 -34.67
N ALA A 1042 -25.70 -4.94 -33.80
CA ALA A 1042 -26.91 -5.76 -33.93
C ALA A 1042 -27.76 -5.65 -32.66
N SER A 1043 -29.07 -5.80 -32.79
CA SER A 1043 -29.98 -5.85 -31.64
C SER A 1043 -29.88 -7.19 -30.92
N VAL A 1044 -29.90 -7.17 -29.59
CA VAL A 1044 -30.10 -8.35 -28.74
C VAL A 1044 -31.55 -8.36 -28.28
N VAL A 1045 -32.29 -9.41 -28.63
CA VAL A 1045 -33.70 -9.57 -28.31
C VAL A 1045 -33.89 -10.89 -27.58
N ASN A 1046 -34.40 -10.82 -26.35
CA ASN A 1046 -34.59 -11.98 -25.47
C ASN A 1046 -33.29 -12.78 -25.29
N GLY A 1047 -32.19 -12.06 -25.15
CA GLY A 1047 -30.84 -12.62 -25.02
C GLY A 1047 -30.20 -13.12 -26.32
N SER A 1048 -30.89 -13.15 -27.47
CA SER A 1048 -30.33 -13.66 -28.73
C SER A 1048 -29.96 -12.54 -29.72
N PHE A 1049 -28.93 -12.78 -30.54
CA PHE A 1049 -28.47 -11.84 -31.57
C PHE A 1049 -28.05 -12.54 -32.87
N ASN A 1050 -28.06 -11.77 -33.96
CA ASN A 1050 -27.55 -12.19 -35.27
C ASN A 1050 -26.80 -11.03 -35.93
N VAL A 1051 -25.63 -11.32 -36.50
CA VAL A 1051 -24.75 -10.40 -37.18
C VAL A 1051 -24.46 -10.96 -38.57
N THR A 1052 -24.78 -10.17 -39.59
CA THR A 1052 -24.43 -10.46 -40.98
C THR A 1052 -23.64 -9.29 -41.54
N PHE A 1053 -22.50 -9.57 -42.17
CA PHE A 1053 -21.70 -8.54 -42.85
C PHE A 1053 -21.02 -9.05 -44.10
N ARG A 1054 -20.62 -8.15 -44.99
CA ARG A 1054 -19.85 -8.49 -46.19
C ARG A 1054 -18.36 -8.45 -45.88
N VAL A 1055 -17.65 -9.53 -46.15
CA VAL A 1055 -16.20 -9.61 -45.94
C VAL A 1055 -15.49 -8.80 -47.04
N PRO A 1056 -14.62 -7.84 -46.69
CA PRO A 1056 -13.93 -7.04 -47.70
C PRO A 1056 -12.97 -7.89 -48.54
N ARG A 1057 -12.56 -7.34 -49.69
CA ARG A 1057 -11.58 -8.00 -50.57
C ARG A 1057 -10.16 -7.98 -49.99
N ASP A 1058 -9.86 -6.95 -49.20
CA ASP A 1058 -8.56 -6.66 -48.62
C ASP A 1058 -8.41 -7.38 -47.27
N ILE A 1059 -8.23 -8.70 -47.35
CA ILE A 1059 -8.00 -9.61 -46.21
C ILE A 1059 -6.81 -10.53 -46.50
N GLN A 1060 -6.22 -11.12 -45.47
CA GLN A 1060 -5.11 -12.06 -45.61
C GLN A 1060 -5.60 -13.46 -46.04
N TYR A 1061 -5.66 -13.70 -47.35
CA TYR A 1061 -6.07 -15.00 -47.93
C TYR A 1061 -5.26 -16.18 -47.35
N GLY A 1062 -5.96 -17.17 -46.82
CA GLY A 1062 -5.36 -18.36 -46.20
C GLY A 1062 -4.86 -18.16 -44.76
N GLY A 1063 -5.11 -17.01 -44.14
CA GLY A 1063 -4.85 -16.79 -42.72
C GLY A 1063 -5.71 -17.68 -41.82
N SER A 1064 -5.23 -17.98 -40.60
CA SER A 1064 -5.87 -18.92 -39.69
C SER A 1064 -6.22 -18.34 -38.32
N ASN A 1065 -5.85 -17.09 -38.03
CA ASN A 1065 -5.94 -16.51 -36.68
C ASN A 1065 -6.81 -15.24 -36.65
N ALA A 1066 -7.87 -15.19 -37.47
CA ALA A 1066 -8.83 -14.10 -37.39
C ALA A 1066 -9.64 -14.19 -36.08
N LYS A 1067 -10.19 -13.05 -35.64
CA LYS A 1067 -10.92 -12.93 -34.37
C LYS A 1067 -12.18 -12.09 -34.53
N VAL A 1068 -13.28 -12.55 -33.95
CA VAL A 1068 -14.47 -11.72 -33.68
C VAL A 1068 -14.46 -11.36 -32.20
N SER A 1069 -14.57 -10.06 -31.90
CA SER A 1069 -14.84 -9.54 -30.57
C SER A 1069 -16.27 -9.02 -30.53
N LEU A 1070 -17.06 -9.55 -29.60
CA LEU A 1070 -18.43 -9.15 -29.34
C LEU A 1070 -18.46 -8.38 -28.02
N TYR A 1071 -19.07 -7.21 -28.02
CA TYR A 1071 -19.32 -6.45 -26.79
C TYR A 1071 -20.81 -6.11 -26.76
N PHE A 1072 -21.54 -6.60 -25.75
CA PHE A 1072 -22.96 -6.31 -25.63
C PHE A 1072 -23.22 -5.42 -24.42
N TYR A 1073 -24.29 -4.63 -24.51
CA TYR A 1073 -24.73 -3.75 -23.43
C TYR A 1073 -26.23 -3.44 -23.52
N GLY A 1074 -26.81 -3.06 -22.39
CA GLY A 1074 -28.22 -2.67 -22.27
C GLY A 1074 -28.56 -1.38 -23.04
N LYS A 1075 -29.84 -1.02 -23.13
CA LYS A 1075 -30.31 0.11 -23.95
C LYS A 1075 -29.96 1.50 -23.39
N SER A 1076 -29.61 1.62 -22.12
CA SER A 1076 -29.21 2.88 -21.49
C SER A 1076 -28.31 2.61 -20.28
N ASP A 1077 -27.33 3.48 -20.07
CA ASP A 1077 -26.42 3.45 -18.91
C ASP A 1077 -27.08 3.93 -17.61
N SER A 1078 -28.25 4.57 -17.72
CA SER A 1078 -29.00 5.13 -16.58
C SER A 1078 -29.99 4.15 -15.95
N GLU A 1079 -30.18 2.98 -16.55
CA GLU A 1079 -31.12 1.97 -16.06
C GLU A 1079 -30.42 1.08 -15.02
N PRO A 1080 -30.99 0.91 -13.80
CA PRO A 1080 -30.35 0.14 -12.72
C PRO A 1080 -30.02 -1.32 -13.07
N ASP A 1081 -30.76 -1.90 -14.01
CA ASP A 1081 -30.60 -3.29 -14.46
C ASP A 1081 -29.75 -3.40 -15.75
N SER A 1082 -29.16 -2.28 -16.21
CA SER A 1082 -28.29 -2.30 -17.37
C SER A 1082 -27.00 -3.05 -17.05
N SER A 1083 -26.50 -3.79 -18.02
CA SER A 1083 -25.29 -4.59 -17.85
C SER A 1083 -24.59 -4.74 -19.19
N ASP A 1084 -23.32 -5.08 -19.13
CA ASP A 1084 -22.52 -5.37 -20.31
C ASP A 1084 -21.80 -6.70 -20.22
N GLY A 1085 -21.31 -7.15 -21.36
CA GLY A 1085 -20.53 -8.36 -21.43
C GLY A 1085 -19.78 -8.51 -22.73
N ILE A 1086 -19.02 -9.59 -22.82
CA ILE A 1086 -18.03 -9.79 -23.87
C ILE A 1086 -18.07 -11.22 -24.42
N GLY A 1087 -17.77 -11.36 -25.71
CA GLY A 1087 -17.59 -12.64 -26.37
C GLY A 1087 -16.40 -12.59 -27.31
N ILE A 1088 -15.72 -13.73 -27.49
CA ILE A 1088 -14.66 -13.87 -28.47
C ILE A 1088 -14.88 -15.14 -29.28
N LEU A 1089 -14.83 -15.02 -30.61
CA LEU A 1089 -14.66 -16.15 -31.50
C LEU A 1089 -13.26 -16.08 -32.12
N ARG A 1090 -12.40 -17.07 -31.79
CA ARG A 1090 -11.09 -17.27 -32.40
C ARG A 1090 -10.61 -18.71 -32.12
N PRO A 1091 -9.78 -19.34 -32.96
CA PRO A 1091 -9.30 -18.84 -34.24
C PRO A 1091 -10.39 -18.97 -35.31
N LEU A 1092 -10.55 -17.94 -36.13
CA LEU A 1092 -11.39 -17.98 -37.32
C LEU A 1092 -10.51 -18.08 -38.57
N ARG A 1093 -10.86 -18.98 -39.48
CA ARG A 1093 -10.11 -19.20 -40.73
C ARG A 1093 -10.50 -18.21 -41.81
N ILE A 1094 -9.56 -17.89 -42.68
CA ILE A 1094 -9.79 -17.07 -43.87
C ILE A 1094 -9.60 -17.94 -45.11
N ALA A 1095 -10.59 -17.91 -46.00
CA ALA A 1095 -10.54 -18.68 -47.23
C ALA A 1095 -9.36 -18.25 -48.12
N SER A 1096 -8.76 -19.20 -48.83
CA SER A 1096 -7.64 -18.94 -49.76
C SER A 1096 -8.06 -18.31 -51.09
N ALA A 1097 -9.37 -18.12 -51.31
CA ALA A 1097 -9.92 -17.53 -52.51
C ALA A 1097 -11.20 -16.71 -52.21
N ALA A 1098 -11.44 -15.67 -53.00
CA ALA A 1098 -12.65 -14.86 -52.92
C ALA A 1098 -13.86 -15.62 -53.46
N ALA A 1099 -15.05 -15.30 -52.97
CA ALA A 1099 -16.30 -15.76 -53.56
C ALA A 1099 -16.43 -15.23 -55.00
N SER A 1100 -17.05 -16.02 -55.87
CA SER A 1100 -17.39 -15.59 -57.22
C SER A 1100 -18.73 -14.85 -57.20
N GLU A 1101 -18.69 -13.53 -57.05
CA GLU A 1101 -19.86 -12.67 -57.28
C GLU A 1101 -19.56 -11.63 -58.35
N VAL A 1102 -20.53 -11.42 -59.25
CA VAL A 1102 -20.57 -10.27 -60.16
C VAL A 1102 -21.50 -9.25 -59.53
N ASP A 1103 -20.95 -8.38 -58.68
CA ASP A 1103 -21.68 -7.24 -58.16
C ASP A 1103 -21.88 -6.21 -59.29
N SER A 1104 -23.11 -6.08 -59.74
CA SER A 1104 -23.52 -5.20 -60.85
C SER A 1104 -24.48 -4.10 -60.38
N LEU A 1105 -24.78 -4.05 -59.09
CA LEU A 1105 -25.65 -3.05 -58.49
C LEU A 1105 -24.78 -2.02 -57.74
N PRO A 1106 -24.90 -0.72 -58.02
CA PRO A 1106 -24.18 0.28 -57.25
C PRO A 1106 -24.68 0.24 -55.78
N PRO A 1107 -23.80 0.47 -54.80
CA PRO A 1107 -24.21 0.52 -53.40
C PRO A 1107 -25.24 1.64 -53.19
N GLU A 1108 -26.35 1.32 -52.53
CA GLU A 1108 -27.30 2.32 -52.09
C GLU A 1108 -26.77 2.94 -50.78
N ILE A 1109 -26.06 4.06 -50.92
CA ILE A 1109 -25.49 4.79 -49.79
C ILE A 1109 -26.56 5.77 -49.29
N SER A 1110 -27.04 5.54 -48.07
CA SER A 1110 -27.87 6.48 -47.32
C SER A 1110 -27.05 7.01 -46.14
N ILE A 1111 -26.95 8.32 -46.00
CA ILE A 1111 -26.23 9.00 -44.91
C ILE A 1111 -27.23 9.88 -44.18
N TRP A 1112 -27.22 9.81 -42.86
CA TRP A 1112 -28.05 10.61 -41.98
C TRP A 1112 -27.27 10.95 -40.70
N LEU A 1113 -27.71 11.98 -39.99
CA LEU A 1113 -27.23 12.31 -38.64
C LEU A 1113 -28.26 11.75 -37.64
N GLU A 1114 -27.80 10.99 -36.66
CA GLU A 1114 -28.59 10.31 -35.61
C GLU A 1114 -29.63 9.27 -36.08
N ALA A 1115 -30.62 9.65 -36.89
CA ALA A 1115 -31.74 8.81 -37.29
C ALA A 1115 -31.91 8.73 -38.82
N PRO A 1116 -32.31 7.58 -39.39
CA PRO A 1116 -32.54 7.43 -40.84
C PRO A 1116 -33.60 8.37 -41.43
N SER A 1117 -34.44 8.96 -40.56
CA SER A 1117 -35.43 9.97 -40.91
C SER A 1117 -34.89 11.40 -41.01
N PHE A 1118 -33.64 11.63 -40.59
CA PHE A 1118 -33.03 12.96 -40.56
C PHE A 1118 -33.07 13.61 -41.93
N SER A 1119 -33.61 14.81 -41.95
CA SER A 1119 -33.65 15.69 -43.09
C SER A 1119 -32.84 16.95 -42.78
N SER A 1120 -32.22 17.53 -43.81
CA SER A 1120 -31.49 18.80 -43.64
C SER A 1120 -32.42 19.88 -43.06
N GLY A 1121 -32.08 20.37 -41.87
CA GLY A 1121 -32.89 21.32 -41.10
C GLY A 1121 -33.50 20.75 -39.81
N ASP A 1122 -33.44 19.43 -39.62
CA ASP A 1122 -33.84 18.79 -38.36
C ASP A 1122 -32.86 19.15 -37.23
N GLN A 1123 -33.38 19.23 -36.01
CA GLN A 1123 -32.54 19.36 -34.83
C GLN A 1123 -31.85 18.04 -34.54
N VAL A 1124 -30.56 18.11 -34.27
CA VAL A 1124 -29.72 17.00 -33.86
C VAL A 1124 -29.12 17.30 -32.49
N SER A 1125 -28.68 16.28 -31.76
CA SER A 1125 -27.97 16.48 -30.50
C SER A 1125 -26.65 17.21 -30.72
N GLN A 1126 -26.01 17.65 -29.63
CA GLN A 1126 -24.70 18.29 -29.68
C GLN A 1126 -23.58 17.34 -30.18
N THR A 1127 -23.82 16.03 -30.19
CA THR A 1127 -22.90 14.98 -30.68
C THR A 1127 -23.65 13.98 -31.57
N PRO A 1128 -24.01 14.38 -32.80
CA PRO A 1128 -24.93 13.65 -33.65
C PRO A 1128 -24.34 12.49 -34.45
#